data_AF-A0A9D0LI19-F1
#
_entry.id   AF-A0A9D0LI19-F1
#
_cell.length_a   1.000
_cell.length_b   1.000
_cell.length_c   1.000
_cell.angle_alpha   90.00
_cell.angle_beta   90.00
_cell.angle_gamma   90.00
#
_symmetry.space_group_name_H-M   'P 1'
#
loop_
_entity.id
_entity.type
_entity.pdbx_description
1 polymer ?
#
loop_
_entity_poly.entity_id
_entity_poly.type
_entity_poly.pdbx_seq_one_letter_code
_entity_poly.pdbx_strand_id
1 'polypeptide(L)'
;GFLISRSLTASMRCRFCRLLSAALICAGLSLLLEYLQAHLPGRVPAASDLILNSIGGLTGALLASVTRQGAPFVQRMMRVRNRWIVPGTLADLGLLVLAFWALSQLSPLVPSLDIGNLRHGIKPLWHALFDPGRISILRTLEYLLGLAAIGVVIGSLLRIRSYSLQPFILFSLLVLLLKVPVLSRQLSAEAVLGLLGSILLLLLLQPLSRPLRTGVAACALIGAVLAAGLFEVPGADPATGFNWVPFRAHLTNNLIGIIDILGGLWPFLALSYLALLQGKRQRRLLFWIGTPLIFLFTFALEWHQQTLPGRSADITDALLALLAWLLPLLYVRRHTPGQMEKADATPVSVPAFPTAGRSRWTVISLLLFPPLVFGLLALVGQAPIEQGLDESRQPLLPAPEALPDAVLPGFRSVHPRLPAPTPGEIARLREKNRGYLAKLQRGVRHPKAPFDTIILYAYLAPGTQDLDALYQRLMKLKISWRGHAQAKPVAMAYDWLYDQWSPEQRRGLRDRLANNALYLIDRIRRKERLSPYNVYLYNSPLQALMATAIALYRDDPRGGPVMNFLYDYWKNRTLPVWRQVMGNNGGWHEGGEYVGIGIGQAVYQLPAMWRRATGEDLFATEPAIRGFLDFLVYRIRPDGTQIRWGDAAYFDRDAPDRIPLAIEYRDRGAYSTPACPSPYRPSSWPWGPLTDPALCDPEAIRNRPLQRLFDGIGLLVARSSWDRDATFLTFKAGDNFWSHSHLDQGAFTLFKGAPLAIDSGLYGPRYGADHHMNYTYQSVAHNLITVTDPADRTPTPPRRQRDKPREIANDGGQRRIGSGWGIESAPLDRQEWEQKRDIYHTGRIERYLSAEDL
;
A
#
# COMPACT_ATOMS: atom_id res chain seq x y z
N GLY A 1 12.05 29.18 -18.48
CA GLY A 1 12.31 30.63 -18.38
C GLY A 1 13.78 30.99 -18.48
N PHE A 2 14.57 30.73 -17.42
CA PHE A 2 15.95 31.23 -17.30
C PHE A 2 16.89 30.82 -18.45
N LEU A 3 16.96 29.52 -18.75
CA LEU A 3 17.81 28.99 -19.82
C LEU A 3 17.41 29.50 -21.21
N ILE A 4 16.10 29.57 -21.48
CA ILE A 4 15.54 30.09 -22.74
C ILE A 4 15.90 31.56 -22.92
N SER A 5 15.74 32.39 -21.88
CA SER A 5 16.13 33.80 -21.95
C SER A 5 17.65 33.97 -22.19
N ARG A 6 18.48 33.09 -21.62
CA ARG A 6 19.92 33.06 -21.86
C ARG A 6 20.30 32.63 -23.28
N SER A 7 19.67 31.60 -23.84
CA SER A 7 19.94 31.18 -25.22
C SER A 7 19.51 32.25 -26.23
N LEU A 8 18.35 32.87 -26.00
CA LEU A 8 17.83 33.97 -26.83
C LEU A 8 18.65 35.26 -26.72
N THR A 9 19.57 35.36 -25.76
CA THR A 9 20.48 36.51 -25.66
C THR A 9 21.47 36.57 -26.81
N ALA A 10 21.78 35.43 -27.44
CA ALA A 10 22.63 35.39 -28.64
C ALA A 10 21.90 35.83 -29.91
N SER A 11 20.58 35.65 -29.98
CA SER A 11 19.77 35.87 -31.20
C SER A 11 18.90 37.12 -31.16
N MET A 12 18.59 37.69 -29.98
CA MET A 12 17.68 38.84 -29.85
C MET A 12 18.26 39.97 -28.99
N ARG A 13 18.31 41.19 -29.56
CA ARG A 13 18.82 42.40 -28.88
C ARG A 13 17.80 43.04 -27.93
N CYS A 14 16.52 43.04 -28.31
CA CYS A 14 15.41 43.60 -27.52
C CYS A 14 15.20 42.85 -26.19
N ARG A 15 15.27 43.56 -25.06
CA ARG A 15 15.12 42.95 -23.71
C ARG A 15 13.69 42.50 -23.43
N PHE A 16 12.72 43.36 -23.74
CA PHE A 16 11.31 43.05 -23.59
C PHE A 16 10.91 41.84 -24.43
N CYS A 17 11.35 41.81 -25.69
CA CYS A 17 11.10 40.71 -26.62
C CYS A 17 11.67 39.38 -26.10
N ARG A 18 12.88 39.36 -25.52
CA ARG A 18 13.44 38.16 -24.89
C ARG A 18 12.63 37.64 -23.70
N LEU A 19 12.16 38.54 -22.84
CA LEU A 19 11.33 38.18 -21.70
C LEU A 19 9.98 37.63 -22.16
N LEU A 20 9.33 38.33 -23.10
CA LEU A 20 8.06 37.94 -23.68
C LEU A 20 8.16 36.59 -24.40
N SER A 21 9.16 36.40 -25.27
CA SER A 21 9.36 35.13 -25.97
C SER A 21 9.67 33.98 -25.00
N ALA A 22 10.49 34.19 -23.97
CA ALA A 22 10.76 33.16 -22.98
C ALA A 22 9.50 32.79 -22.16
N ALA A 23 8.65 33.77 -21.84
CA ALA A 23 7.37 33.55 -21.17
C ALA A 23 6.38 32.82 -22.08
N LEU A 24 6.22 33.24 -23.33
CA LEU A 24 5.34 32.61 -24.32
C LEU A 24 5.76 31.17 -24.63
N ILE A 25 7.06 30.88 -24.76
CA ILE A 25 7.54 29.50 -24.96
C ILE A 25 7.23 28.63 -23.74
N CYS A 26 7.39 29.15 -22.51
CA CYS A 26 7.03 28.41 -21.30
C CYS A 26 5.52 28.18 -21.18
N ALA A 27 4.70 29.20 -21.49
CA ALA A 27 3.25 29.10 -21.50
C ALA A 27 2.77 28.11 -22.57
N GLY A 28 3.33 28.17 -23.78
CA GLY A 28 3.03 27.24 -24.86
C GLY A 28 3.43 25.80 -24.53
N LEU A 29 4.58 25.59 -23.89
CA LEU A 29 4.99 24.27 -23.40
C LEU A 29 4.02 23.75 -22.33
N SER A 30 3.61 24.59 -21.38
CA SER A 30 2.65 24.19 -20.36
C SER A 30 1.29 23.86 -20.97
N LEU A 31 0.80 24.67 -21.92
CA LEU A 31 -0.46 24.43 -22.61
C LEU A 31 -0.41 23.11 -23.40
N LEU A 32 0.71 22.83 -24.09
CA LEU A 32 0.91 21.57 -24.79
C LEU A 32 0.86 20.38 -23.82
N LEU A 33 1.46 20.50 -22.63
CA LEU A 33 1.43 19.43 -21.62
C LEU A 33 0.02 19.21 -21.06
N GLU A 34 -0.72 20.28 -20.73
CA GLU A 34 -2.13 20.18 -20.30
C GLU A 34 -3.00 19.53 -21.39
N TYR A 35 -2.79 19.91 -22.66
CA TYR A 35 -3.49 19.31 -23.80
C TYR A 35 -3.18 17.80 -23.92
N LEU A 36 -1.91 17.41 -23.82
CA LEU A 36 -1.53 15.99 -23.88
C LEU A 36 -2.08 15.19 -22.68
N GLN A 37 -2.12 15.80 -21.49
CA GLN A 37 -2.67 15.17 -20.29
C GLN A 37 -4.18 14.94 -20.37
N ALA A 38 -4.92 15.79 -21.11
CA ALA A 38 -6.35 15.58 -21.35
C ALA A 38 -6.65 14.26 -22.08
N HIS A 39 -5.66 13.68 -22.76
CA HIS A 39 -5.75 12.39 -23.44
C HIS A 39 -5.28 11.20 -22.59
N LEU A 40 -4.86 11.41 -21.35
CA LEU A 40 -4.42 10.35 -20.43
C LEU A 40 -5.52 9.98 -19.44
N PRO A 41 -5.93 8.70 -19.34
CA PRO A 41 -6.94 8.26 -18.37
C PRO A 41 -6.50 8.57 -16.93
N GLY A 42 -7.35 9.28 -16.17
CA GLY A 42 -7.11 9.58 -14.76
C GLY A 42 -6.33 10.87 -14.47
N ARG A 43 -6.03 11.71 -15.48
CA ARG A 43 -5.52 13.07 -15.30
C ARG A 43 -6.57 14.11 -15.70
N VAL A 44 -6.68 15.17 -14.91
CA VAL A 44 -7.58 16.30 -15.18
C VAL A 44 -6.70 17.50 -15.51
N PRO A 45 -6.78 18.08 -16.71
CA PRO A 45 -6.03 19.28 -17.06
C PRO A 45 -6.47 20.47 -16.19
N ALA A 46 -5.53 21.29 -15.74
CA ALA A 46 -5.78 22.35 -14.78
C ALA A 46 -5.30 23.72 -15.27
N ALA A 47 -6.20 24.72 -15.26
CA ALA A 47 -5.85 26.09 -15.60
C ALA A 47 -4.83 26.71 -14.63
N SER A 48 -4.82 26.25 -13.37
CA SER A 48 -3.83 26.64 -12.36
C SER A 48 -2.41 26.30 -12.77
N ASP A 49 -2.21 25.14 -13.40
CA ASP A 49 -0.90 24.63 -13.75
C ASP A 49 -0.31 25.43 -14.92
N LEU A 50 -1.16 25.75 -15.91
CA LEU A 50 -0.81 26.67 -16.98
C LEU A 50 -0.40 28.05 -16.44
N ILE A 51 -1.16 28.61 -15.51
CA ILE A 51 -0.88 29.94 -14.92
C ILE A 51 0.44 29.91 -14.13
N LEU A 52 0.60 28.95 -13.21
CA LEU A 52 1.77 28.86 -12.35
C LEU A 52 3.05 28.57 -13.14
N ASN A 53 3.01 27.68 -14.13
CA ASN A 53 4.15 27.40 -15.00
C ASN A 53 4.51 28.61 -15.88
N SER A 54 3.52 29.39 -16.32
CA SER A 54 3.75 30.63 -17.06
C SER A 54 4.39 31.70 -16.19
N ILE A 55 3.90 31.90 -14.97
CA ILE A 55 4.49 32.82 -13.97
C ILE A 55 5.92 32.38 -13.62
N GLY A 56 6.16 31.10 -13.37
CA GLY A 56 7.49 30.55 -13.12
C GLY A 56 8.43 30.74 -14.31
N GLY A 57 7.91 30.55 -15.53
CA GLY A 57 8.60 30.81 -16.79
C GLY A 57 9.07 32.26 -16.92
N LEU A 58 8.17 33.22 -16.66
CA LEU A 58 8.46 34.66 -16.65
C LEU A 58 9.46 35.02 -15.56
N THR A 59 9.26 34.54 -14.34
CA THR A 59 10.16 34.77 -13.20
C THR A 59 11.57 34.28 -13.51
N GLY A 60 11.70 33.08 -14.10
CA GLY A 60 12.99 32.58 -14.56
C GLY A 60 13.64 33.45 -15.64
N ALA A 61 12.85 34.00 -16.58
CA ALA A 61 13.36 34.90 -17.61
C ALA A 61 13.82 36.25 -17.01
N LEU A 62 13.09 36.79 -16.03
CA LEU A 62 13.49 37.98 -15.27
C LEU A 62 14.79 37.74 -14.50
N LEU A 63 14.92 36.59 -13.82
CA LEU A 63 16.15 36.18 -13.15
C LEU A 63 17.35 36.10 -14.11
N ALA A 64 17.16 35.64 -15.34
CA ALA A 64 18.21 35.63 -16.35
C ALA A 64 18.68 37.04 -16.73
N SER A 65 17.77 38.02 -16.74
CA SER A 65 18.08 39.41 -17.07
C SER A 65 18.90 40.13 -15.99
N VAL A 66 18.60 39.90 -14.71
CA VAL A 66 19.31 40.49 -13.56
C VAL A 66 20.65 39.80 -13.27
N THR A 67 20.81 38.55 -13.71
CA THR A 67 22.07 37.79 -13.58
C THR A 67 23.00 37.94 -14.79
N ARG A 68 22.70 38.83 -15.75
CA ARG A 68 23.53 39.02 -16.96
C ARG A 68 25.00 39.30 -16.63
N GLN A 69 25.91 38.88 -17.51
CA GLN A 69 27.32 39.24 -17.39
C GLN A 69 27.45 40.78 -17.31
N GLY A 70 28.18 41.26 -16.30
CA GLY A 70 28.35 42.69 -16.02
C GLY A 70 27.26 43.35 -15.17
N ALA A 71 26.23 42.65 -14.71
CA ALA A 71 25.29 43.20 -13.74
C ALA A 71 25.99 43.52 -12.39
N PRO A 72 25.65 44.62 -11.69
CA PRO A 72 26.30 44.99 -10.43
C PRO A 72 26.29 43.88 -9.37
N PHE A 73 25.17 43.16 -9.27
CA PHE A 73 25.02 42.00 -8.39
C PHE A 73 26.01 40.88 -8.75
N VAL A 74 26.12 40.53 -10.04
CA VAL A 74 27.04 39.49 -10.52
C VAL A 74 28.50 39.90 -10.33
N GLN A 75 28.84 41.17 -10.59
CA GLN A 75 30.19 41.69 -10.32
C GLN A 75 30.54 41.66 -8.84
N ARG A 76 29.58 41.95 -7.94
CA ARG A 76 29.75 41.80 -6.49
C ARG A 76 29.98 40.33 -6.11
N MET A 77 29.17 39.41 -6.62
CA MET A 77 29.36 37.97 -6.39
C MET A 77 30.71 37.46 -6.91
N MET A 78 31.12 37.89 -8.10
CA MET A 78 32.41 37.51 -8.68
C MET A 78 33.60 38.07 -7.90
N ARG A 79 33.49 39.28 -7.34
CA ARG A 79 34.50 39.80 -6.41
C ARG A 79 34.61 38.96 -5.14
N VAL A 80 33.48 38.55 -4.56
CA VAL A 80 33.47 37.65 -3.39
C VAL A 80 34.06 36.28 -3.75
N ARG A 81 33.62 35.66 -4.86
CA ARG A 81 34.19 34.40 -5.37
C ARG A 81 35.69 34.52 -5.56
N ASN A 82 36.17 35.55 -6.24
CA ASN A 82 37.59 35.73 -6.54
C ASN A 82 38.43 36.05 -5.30
N ARG A 83 37.82 36.53 -4.20
CA ARG A 83 38.50 36.72 -2.92
C ARG A 83 38.77 35.40 -2.21
N TRP A 84 37.81 34.49 -2.21
CA TRP A 84 37.85 33.26 -1.41
C TRP A 84 38.28 32.02 -2.21
N ILE A 85 37.91 31.93 -3.49
CA ILE A 85 38.04 30.75 -4.33
C ILE A 85 39.15 30.94 -5.38
N VAL A 86 39.92 29.88 -5.64
CA VAL A 86 40.95 29.87 -6.67
C VAL A 86 40.31 30.05 -8.07
N PRO A 87 40.94 30.80 -8.99
CA PRO A 87 40.38 30.99 -10.33
C PRO A 87 40.57 29.73 -11.20
N GLY A 88 39.78 29.61 -12.26
CA GLY A 88 39.95 28.58 -13.30
C GLY A 88 38.90 27.47 -13.31
N THR A 89 38.85 26.75 -14.43
CA THR A 89 37.84 25.75 -14.79
C THR A 89 37.70 24.63 -13.75
N LEU A 90 38.81 24.22 -13.12
CA LEU A 90 38.77 23.21 -12.06
C LEU A 90 38.05 23.72 -10.81
N ALA A 91 38.22 24.99 -10.45
CA ALA A 91 37.53 25.56 -9.31
C ALA A 91 36.01 25.64 -9.55
N ASP A 92 35.60 25.96 -10.79
CA ASP A 92 34.19 25.95 -11.18
C ASP A 92 33.59 24.55 -11.10
N LEU A 93 34.34 23.51 -11.47
CA LEU A 93 33.92 22.12 -11.31
C LEU A 93 33.77 21.71 -9.84
N GLY A 94 34.68 22.13 -8.96
CA GLY A 94 34.52 21.84 -7.54
C GLY A 94 33.32 22.56 -6.93
N LEU A 95 33.02 23.80 -7.36
CA LEU A 95 31.78 24.49 -6.96
C LEU A 95 30.53 23.76 -7.49
N LEU A 96 30.59 23.21 -8.70
CA LEU A 96 29.52 22.39 -9.26
C LEU A 96 29.29 21.13 -8.41
N VAL A 97 30.35 20.45 -7.98
CA VAL A 97 30.26 19.29 -7.07
C VAL A 97 29.54 19.67 -5.77
N LEU A 98 29.89 20.80 -5.15
CA LEU A 98 29.22 21.28 -3.93
C LEU A 98 27.76 21.61 -4.17
N ALA A 99 27.42 22.19 -5.32
CA ALA A 99 26.05 22.48 -5.71
C ALA A 99 25.23 21.19 -5.89
N PHE A 100 25.78 20.18 -6.57
CA PHE A 100 25.10 18.88 -6.75
C PHE A 100 24.91 18.15 -5.43
N TRP A 101 25.89 18.18 -4.52
CA TRP A 101 25.72 17.64 -3.18
C TRP A 101 24.63 18.39 -2.41
N ALA A 102 24.65 19.73 -2.38
CA ALA A 102 23.61 20.50 -1.70
C ALA A 102 22.21 20.23 -2.30
N LEU A 103 22.10 20.12 -3.63
CA LEU A 103 20.85 19.78 -4.30
C LEU A 103 20.38 18.36 -3.97
N SER A 104 21.29 17.37 -3.84
CA SER A 104 20.91 16.02 -3.43
C SER A 104 20.35 15.99 -2.00
N GLN A 105 20.82 16.89 -1.14
CA GLN A 105 20.34 17.04 0.23
C GLN A 105 19.01 17.82 0.33
N LEU A 106 18.79 18.80 -0.55
CA LEU A 106 17.67 19.76 -0.45
C LEU A 106 16.52 19.50 -1.45
N SER A 107 16.68 18.58 -2.41
CA SER A 107 15.58 18.21 -3.32
C SER A 107 14.44 17.52 -2.56
N PRO A 108 13.16 17.78 -2.85
CA PRO A 108 12.62 18.37 -4.08
C PRO A 108 12.57 19.91 -4.10
N LEU A 109 13.22 20.62 -3.16
CA LEU A 109 13.23 22.08 -3.08
C LEU A 109 11.85 22.69 -2.84
N VAL A 110 11.00 21.99 -2.08
CA VAL A 110 9.67 22.46 -1.66
C VAL A 110 9.74 22.88 -0.19
N PRO A 111 10.01 24.16 0.13
CA PRO A 111 10.05 24.62 1.51
C PRO A 111 8.64 24.73 2.09
N SER A 112 8.46 24.26 3.32
CA SER A 112 7.25 24.42 4.12
C SER A 112 7.64 24.81 5.55
N LEU A 113 7.11 25.96 5.98
CA LEU A 113 7.26 26.47 7.36
C LEU A 113 6.11 26.02 8.27
N ASP A 114 5.29 25.08 7.81
CA ASP A 114 4.26 24.45 8.63
C ASP A 114 4.90 23.80 9.88
N ILE A 115 4.29 24.02 11.04
CA ILE A 115 4.81 23.57 12.33
C ILE A 115 4.89 22.03 12.39
N GLY A 116 3.94 21.34 11.76
CA GLY A 116 3.96 19.89 11.60
C GLY A 116 5.16 19.43 10.76
N ASN A 117 5.41 20.09 9.62
CA ASN A 117 6.57 19.80 8.77
C ASN A 117 7.90 20.07 9.48
N LEU A 118 8.03 21.20 10.19
CA LEU A 118 9.25 21.51 10.96
C LEU A 118 9.50 20.49 12.07
N ARG A 119 8.45 20.07 12.80
CA ARG A 119 8.53 19.01 13.81
C ARG A 119 8.93 17.68 13.17
N HIS A 120 8.38 17.35 12.01
CA HIS A 120 8.75 16.15 11.24
C HIS A 120 10.23 16.19 10.79
N GLY A 121 10.70 17.35 10.35
CA GLY A 121 12.08 17.56 9.90
C GLY A 121 13.14 17.32 10.98
N ILE A 122 12.83 17.55 12.26
CA ILE A 122 13.75 17.29 13.40
C ILE A 122 13.46 15.97 14.14
N LYS A 123 12.36 15.28 13.79
CA LYS A 123 11.86 14.10 14.51
C LYS A 123 12.92 13.00 14.69
N PRO A 124 13.74 12.63 13.69
CA PRO A 124 14.75 11.58 13.87
C PRO A 124 15.86 11.98 14.85
N LEU A 125 16.27 13.26 14.85
CA LEU A 125 17.25 13.78 15.80
C LEU A 125 16.69 13.71 17.23
N TRP A 126 15.42 14.08 17.43
CA TRP A 126 14.75 13.97 18.71
C TRP A 126 14.68 12.51 19.18
N HIS A 127 14.27 11.57 18.34
CA HIS A 127 14.18 10.16 18.71
C HIS A 127 15.54 9.55 19.09
N ALA A 128 16.61 9.90 18.39
CA ALA A 128 17.94 9.40 18.69
C ALA A 128 18.50 9.90 20.04
N LEU A 129 18.03 11.05 20.55
CA LEU A 129 18.41 11.55 21.88
C LEU A 129 17.83 10.69 23.02
N PHE A 130 16.63 10.14 22.83
CA PHE A 130 15.94 9.33 23.85
C PHE A 130 16.05 7.82 23.60
N ASP A 131 16.52 7.42 22.43
CA ASP A 131 16.73 6.03 22.04
C ASP A 131 17.95 5.88 21.12
N PRO A 132 19.18 5.92 21.68
CA PRO A 132 20.43 5.85 20.90
C PRO A 132 20.56 4.58 20.06
N GLY A 133 19.84 3.51 20.40
CA GLY A 133 19.81 2.25 19.64
C GLY A 133 19.25 2.37 18.23
N ARG A 134 18.56 3.48 17.90
CA ARG A 134 18.04 3.76 16.55
C ARG A 134 19.09 4.30 15.58
N ILE A 135 20.27 4.69 16.07
CA ILE A 135 21.33 5.28 15.26
C ILE A 135 21.95 4.19 14.38
N SER A 136 21.82 4.33 13.06
CA SER A 136 22.44 3.39 12.13
C SER A 136 23.94 3.66 11.97
N ILE A 137 24.76 2.66 12.25
CA ILE A 137 26.22 2.72 12.05
C ILE A 137 26.54 2.94 10.57
N LEU A 138 25.93 2.16 9.67
CA LEU A 138 26.17 2.27 8.22
C LEU A 138 25.83 3.68 7.69
N ARG A 139 24.70 4.24 8.13
CA ARG A 139 24.28 5.58 7.71
C ARG A 139 25.15 6.68 8.33
N THR A 140 25.62 6.49 9.55
CA THR A 140 26.62 7.40 10.16
C THR A 140 27.94 7.37 9.40
N LEU A 141 28.39 6.19 8.99
CA LEU A 141 29.58 6.01 8.15
C LEU A 141 29.41 6.64 6.77
N GLU A 142 28.25 6.48 6.13
CA GLU A 142 27.91 7.15 4.86
C GLU A 142 28.07 8.67 4.98
N TYR A 143 27.44 9.30 5.98
CA TYR A 143 27.55 10.73 6.22
C TYR A 143 28.98 11.17 6.54
N LEU A 144 29.69 10.43 7.40
CA LEU A 144 31.08 10.72 7.79
C LEU A 144 32.00 10.75 6.56
N LEU A 145 31.96 9.68 5.77
CA LEU A 145 32.84 9.51 4.62
C LEU A 145 32.48 10.50 3.49
N GLY A 146 31.19 10.71 3.23
CA GLY A 146 30.71 11.68 2.25
C GLY A 146 31.09 13.12 2.61
N LEU A 147 30.86 13.53 3.86
CA LEU A 147 31.19 14.87 4.35
C LEU A 147 32.71 15.10 4.41
N ALA A 148 33.50 14.09 4.77
CA ALA A 148 34.96 14.20 4.75
C ALA A 148 35.48 14.48 3.33
N ALA A 149 34.90 13.84 2.31
CA ALA A 149 35.25 14.13 0.92
C ALA A 149 34.85 15.54 0.49
N ILE A 150 33.66 16.02 0.89
CA ILE A 150 33.23 17.41 0.68
C ILE A 150 34.20 18.41 1.33
N GLY A 151 34.69 18.11 2.54
CA GLY A 151 35.69 18.93 3.21
C GLY A 151 37.00 19.04 2.44
N VAL A 152 37.47 17.95 1.82
CA VAL A 152 38.65 17.97 0.94
C VAL A 152 38.39 18.76 -0.34
N VAL A 153 37.18 18.66 -0.93
CA VAL A 153 36.77 19.47 -2.07
C VAL A 153 36.80 20.97 -1.72
N ILE A 154 36.14 21.38 -0.62
CA ILE A 154 36.14 22.77 -0.16
C ILE A 154 37.57 23.26 0.11
N GLY A 155 38.38 22.48 0.81
CA GLY A 155 39.77 22.82 1.10
C GLY A 155 40.65 22.98 -0.15
N SER A 156 40.29 22.34 -1.27
CA SER A 156 40.98 22.49 -2.56
C SER A 156 40.53 23.71 -3.37
N LEU A 157 39.36 24.27 -3.06
CA LEU A 157 38.80 25.47 -3.71
C LEU A 157 39.30 26.77 -3.10
N LEU A 158 39.62 26.77 -1.80
CA LEU A 158 39.97 27.98 -1.07
C LEU A 158 41.39 28.49 -1.39
N ARG A 159 41.54 29.80 -1.57
CA ARG A 159 42.86 30.46 -1.75
C ARG A 159 43.70 30.43 -0.48
N ILE A 160 43.06 30.59 0.68
CA ILE A 160 43.72 30.64 1.98
C ILE A 160 43.45 29.32 2.72
N ARG A 161 44.46 28.45 2.77
CA ARG A 161 44.32 27.08 3.31
C ARG A 161 44.14 27.00 4.83
N SER A 162 44.58 28.00 5.58
CA SER A 162 44.46 28.05 7.05
C SER A 162 43.01 28.14 7.54
N TYR A 163 42.07 28.50 6.66
CA TYR A 163 40.64 28.56 6.95
C TYR A 163 39.86 27.46 6.22
N SER A 164 40.40 26.26 5.98
CA SER A 164 39.66 25.25 5.22
C SER A 164 38.50 24.61 6.00
N LEU A 165 38.64 24.49 7.32
CA LEU A 165 37.68 23.79 8.17
C LEU A 165 36.43 24.63 8.48
N GLN A 166 36.59 25.95 8.71
CA GLN A 166 35.47 26.83 9.06
C GLN A 166 34.42 26.97 7.93
N PRO A 167 34.79 27.25 6.66
CA PRO A 167 33.85 27.27 5.54
C PRO A 167 33.22 25.90 5.28
N PHE A 168 33.95 24.80 5.52
CA PHE A 168 33.38 23.45 5.46
C PHE A 168 32.27 23.28 6.49
N ILE A 169 32.56 23.56 7.78
CA ILE A 169 31.57 23.43 8.86
C ILE A 169 30.36 24.31 8.57
N LEU A 170 30.56 25.58 8.23
CA LEU A 170 29.48 26.52 7.95
C LEU A 170 28.62 26.07 6.77
N PHE A 171 29.26 25.63 5.66
CA PHE A 171 28.54 25.17 4.48
C PHE A 171 27.73 23.90 4.77
N SER A 172 28.36 22.89 5.39
CA SER A 172 27.69 21.62 5.70
C SER A 172 26.58 21.79 6.72
N LEU A 173 26.80 22.60 7.77
CA LEU A 173 25.77 22.92 8.76
C LEU A 173 24.59 23.67 8.12
N LEU A 174 24.87 24.66 7.28
CA LEU A 174 23.82 25.40 6.56
C LEU A 174 22.97 24.47 5.71
N VAL A 175 23.59 23.59 4.91
CA VAL A 175 22.86 22.64 4.06
C VAL A 175 22.04 21.66 4.91
N LEU A 176 22.60 21.12 5.99
CA LEU A 176 21.88 20.19 6.87
C LEU A 176 20.71 20.87 7.62
N LEU A 177 20.85 22.13 8.04
CA LEU A 177 19.77 22.88 8.68
C LEU A 177 18.67 23.26 7.68
N LEU A 178 19.05 23.63 6.46
CA LEU A 178 18.10 23.92 5.38
C LEU A 178 17.30 22.68 4.95
N LYS A 179 17.69 21.46 5.33
CA LYS A 179 16.86 20.26 5.14
C LYS A 179 15.58 20.29 5.95
N VAL A 180 15.61 20.84 7.17
CA VAL A 180 14.49 20.78 8.12
C VAL A 180 13.18 21.37 7.55
N PRO A 181 13.17 22.55 6.91
CA PRO A 181 11.96 23.10 6.32
C PRO A 181 11.60 22.47 4.96
N VAL A 182 12.40 21.58 4.38
CA VAL A 182 12.08 20.99 3.06
C VAL A 182 11.16 19.79 3.25
N LEU A 183 10.05 19.78 2.50
CA LEU A 183 9.06 18.70 2.54
C LEU A 183 9.71 17.33 2.24
N SER A 184 9.38 16.32 3.05
CA SER A 184 9.95 14.96 2.97
C SER A 184 11.45 14.86 3.22
N ARG A 185 12.08 15.89 3.79
CA ARG A 185 13.47 15.86 4.26
C ARG A 185 13.53 15.99 5.78
N GLN A 186 14.56 15.36 6.34
CA GLN A 186 14.75 15.27 7.77
C GLN A 186 16.23 15.44 8.12
N LEU A 187 16.49 16.04 9.26
CA LEU A 187 17.79 16.08 9.92
C LEU A 187 17.86 14.92 10.91
N SER A 188 18.84 14.04 10.72
CA SER A 188 19.02 12.83 11.54
C SER A 188 20.27 12.92 12.42
N ALA A 189 20.31 12.13 13.49
CA ALA A 189 21.47 12.06 14.37
C ALA A 189 22.72 11.52 13.65
N GLU A 190 22.56 10.60 12.71
CA GLU A 190 23.64 10.07 11.88
C GLU A 190 24.31 11.16 11.04
N ALA A 191 23.55 12.13 10.55
CA ALA A 191 24.09 13.27 9.81
C ALA A 191 24.93 14.20 10.71
N VAL A 192 24.49 14.41 11.96
CA VAL A 192 25.20 15.22 12.96
C VAL A 192 26.48 14.51 13.41
N LEU A 193 26.38 13.23 13.77
CA LEU A 193 27.52 12.40 14.16
C LEU A 193 28.51 12.23 13.02
N GLY A 194 28.01 12.04 11.79
CA GLY A 194 28.83 12.00 10.58
C GLY A 194 29.58 13.31 10.35
N LEU A 195 28.93 14.47 10.57
CA LEU A 195 29.59 15.77 10.49
C LEU A 195 30.71 15.89 11.54
N LEU A 196 30.45 15.55 12.80
CA LEU A 196 31.45 15.58 13.87
C LEU A 196 32.65 14.64 13.56
N GLY A 197 32.36 13.42 13.13
CA GLY A 197 33.39 12.45 12.73
C GLY A 197 34.19 12.91 11.51
N SER A 198 33.56 13.57 10.55
CA SER A 198 34.24 14.11 9.36
C SER A 198 35.19 15.26 9.71
N ILE A 199 34.84 16.10 10.70
CA ILE A 199 35.73 17.16 11.21
C ILE A 199 36.99 16.54 11.81
N LEU A 200 36.84 15.52 12.66
CA LEU A 200 37.97 14.80 13.25
C LEU A 200 38.85 14.17 12.17
N LEU A 201 38.24 13.48 11.20
CA LEU A 201 38.97 12.88 10.09
C LEU A 201 39.72 13.95 9.27
N LEU A 202 39.11 15.08 8.96
CA LEU A 202 39.75 16.17 8.22
C LEU A 202 40.95 16.76 8.96
N LEU A 203 40.88 16.88 10.30
CA LEU A 203 42.00 17.29 11.15
C LEU A 203 43.17 16.29 11.02
N LEU A 204 42.88 14.99 11.07
CA LEU A 204 43.88 13.93 10.89
C LEU A 204 44.48 13.90 9.48
N LEU A 205 43.73 14.35 8.47
CA LEU A 205 44.20 14.43 7.08
C LEU A 205 45.03 15.70 6.79
N GLN A 206 44.98 16.74 7.63
CA GLN A 206 45.73 17.99 7.41
C GLN A 206 47.24 17.82 7.13
N PRO A 207 48.00 16.99 7.88
CA PRO A 207 49.44 16.85 7.69
C PRO A 207 49.81 16.08 6.42
N LEU A 208 48.85 15.41 5.78
CA LEU A 208 49.12 14.57 4.62
C LEU A 208 49.36 15.41 3.35
N SER A 209 50.17 14.87 2.43
CA SER A 209 50.43 15.49 1.13
C SER A 209 49.14 15.59 0.30
N ARG A 210 49.07 16.59 -0.59
CA ARG A 210 47.91 16.79 -1.49
C ARG A 210 47.44 15.52 -2.20
N PRO A 211 48.29 14.72 -2.88
CA PRO A 211 47.85 13.50 -3.56
C PRO A 211 47.29 12.45 -2.60
N LEU A 212 47.87 12.32 -1.40
CA LEU A 212 47.39 11.38 -0.40
C LEU A 212 46.02 11.80 0.17
N ARG A 213 45.83 13.09 0.48
CA ARG A 213 44.52 13.62 0.93
C ARG A 213 43.40 13.39 -0.08
N THR A 214 43.67 13.68 -1.35
CA THR A 214 42.71 13.44 -2.44
C THR A 214 42.47 11.96 -2.69
N GLY A 215 43.47 11.10 -2.47
CA GLY A 215 43.33 9.65 -2.55
C GLY A 215 42.43 9.10 -1.43
N VAL A 216 42.66 9.53 -0.19
CA VAL A 216 41.82 9.17 0.96
C VAL A 216 40.38 9.69 0.77
N ALA A 217 40.19 10.91 0.27
CA ALA A 217 38.86 11.43 -0.07
C ALA A 217 38.16 10.60 -1.15
N ALA A 218 38.90 10.09 -2.14
CA ALA A 218 38.35 9.20 -3.15
C ALA A 218 37.96 7.83 -2.56
N CYS A 219 38.77 7.26 -1.66
CA CYS A 219 38.39 6.07 -0.89
C CYS A 219 37.11 6.30 -0.10
N ALA A 220 37.04 7.43 0.59
CA ALA A 220 35.90 7.78 1.43
C ALA A 220 34.63 7.91 0.59
N LEU A 221 34.69 8.52 -0.59
CA LEU A 221 33.53 8.57 -1.52
C LEU A 221 33.08 7.18 -1.98
N ILE A 222 34.00 6.31 -2.35
CA ILE A 222 33.66 4.93 -2.74
C ILE A 222 33.03 4.18 -1.56
N GLY A 223 33.59 4.34 -0.36
CA GLY A 223 33.05 3.77 0.87
C GLY A 223 31.68 4.34 1.24
N ALA A 224 31.43 5.63 1.00
CA ALA A 224 30.13 6.26 1.19
C ALA A 224 29.09 5.71 0.22
N VAL A 225 29.45 5.57 -1.07
CA VAL A 225 28.57 4.96 -2.09
C VAL A 225 28.28 3.50 -1.75
N LEU A 226 29.27 2.75 -1.31
CA LEU A 226 29.10 1.36 -0.87
C LEU A 226 28.19 1.28 0.36
N ALA A 227 28.43 2.09 1.39
CA ALA A 227 27.60 2.14 2.59
C ALA A 227 26.15 2.53 2.26
N ALA A 228 25.96 3.50 1.36
CA ALA A 228 24.64 3.91 0.88
C ALA A 228 23.95 2.82 0.05
N GLY A 229 24.68 2.08 -0.81
CA GLY A 229 24.15 1.01 -1.65
C GLY A 229 23.86 -0.30 -0.90
N LEU A 230 24.60 -0.55 0.19
CA LEU A 230 24.38 -1.68 1.09
C LEU A 230 23.39 -1.36 2.21
N PHE A 231 22.94 -0.10 2.33
CA PHE A 231 21.94 0.28 3.31
C PHE A 231 20.59 -0.32 2.93
N GLU A 232 20.15 -1.30 3.72
CA GLU A 232 18.81 -1.86 3.66
C GLU A 232 17.80 -0.85 4.21
N VAL A 233 16.77 -0.54 3.42
CA VAL A 233 15.64 0.28 3.89
C VAL A 233 14.69 -0.66 4.63
N PRO A 234 14.54 -0.55 5.96
CA PRO A 234 13.68 -1.46 6.71
C PRO A 234 12.23 -1.35 6.23
N GLY A 235 11.59 -2.47 5.89
CA GLY A 235 10.17 -2.53 5.51
C GLY A 235 9.85 -2.24 4.04
N ALA A 236 10.84 -2.22 3.15
CA ALA A 236 10.65 -1.95 1.73
C ALA A 236 10.38 -3.23 0.89
N ASP A 237 9.78 -3.07 -0.30
CA ASP A 237 9.24 -4.17 -1.12
C ASP A 237 10.30 -5.26 -1.45
N PRO A 238 9.88 -6.49 -1.81
CA PRO A 238 10.81 -7.57 -2.16
C PRO A 238 11.77 -7.14 -3.27
N ALA A 239 12.98 -7.70 -3.26
CA ALA A 239 13.95 -7.44 -4.30
C ALA A 239 13.34 -7.63 -5.70
N THR A 240 13.39 -6.56 -6.49
CA THR A 240 12.93 -6.56 -7.88
C THR A 240 14.06 -7.04 -8.78
N GLY A 241 13.74 -7.78 -9.84
CA GLY A 241 14.74 -8.17 -10.83
C GLY A 241 15.41 -6.95 -11.48
N PHE A 242 16.64 -7.13 -11.98
CA PHE A 242 17.43 -6.05 -12.59
C PHE A 242 16.66 -5.33 -13.71
N ASN A 243 16.49 -4.01 -13.58
CA ASN A 243 15.89 -3.19 -14.61
C ASN A 243 16.92 -2.81 -15.68
N TRP A 244 16.69 -3.29 -16.90
CA TRP A 244 17.53 -2.98 -18.06
C TRP A 244 17.08 -1.76 -18.85
N VAL A 245 15.94 -1.13 -18.51
CA VAL A 245 15.40 0.02 -19.22
C VAL A 245 15.82 1.32 -18.53
N PRO A 246 16.69 2.15 -19.13
CA PRO A 246 17.14 3.38 -18.50
C PRO A 246 16.00 4.30 -18.09
N PHE A 247 16.12 4.94 -16.92
CA PHE A 247 15.19 5.89 -16.30
C PHE A 247 13.79 5.35 -15.96
N ARG A 248 13.51 4.06 -16.12
CA ARG A 248 12.16 3.50 -15.89
C ARG A 248 11.70 3.71 -14.45
N ALA A 249 12.52 3.37 -13.44
CA ALA A 249 12.18 3.56 -12.03
C ALA A 249 12.03 5.05 -11.65
N HIS A 250 12.83 5.90 -12.29
CA HIS A 250 12.87 7.34 -12.06
C HIS A 250 11.64 8.07 -12.64
N LEU A 251 11.02 7.51 -13.68
CA LEU A 251 9.81 8.03 -14.33
C LEU A 251 8.51 7.55 -13.68
N THR A 252 8.54 6.47 -12.89
CA THR A 252 7.36 5.99 -12.16
C THR A 252 7.06 6.77 -10.87
N ASN A 253 8.06 7.46 -10.30
CA ASN A 253 7.89 8.27 -9.10
C ASN A 253 8.69 9.58 -9.18
N ASN A 254 8.12 10.60 -9.83
CA ASN A 254 8.82 11.81 -10.26
C ASN A 254 9.58 12.58 -9.17
N LEU A 255 9.10 12.59 -7.92
CA LEU A 255 9.74 13.31 -6.81
C LEU A 255 10.95 12.55 -6.25
N ILE A 256 10.85 11.22 -6.15
CA ILE A 256 11.92 10.35 -5.66
C ILE A 256 12.99 10.18 -6.74
N GLY A 257 12.59 10.07 -8.02
CA GLY A 257 13.53 9.93 -9.13
C GLY A 257 14.53 11.09 -9.26
N ILE A 258 14.13 12.34 -9.03
CA ILE A 258 15.09 13.48 -9.06
C ILE A 258 16.11 13.38 -7.92
N ILE A 259 15.66 12.94 -6.75
CA ILE A 259 16.53 12.76 -5.57
C ILE A 259 17.57 11.68 -5.86
N ASP A 260 17.15 10.55 -6.43
CA ASP A 260 18.02 9.43 -6.75
C ASP A 260 19.04 9.78 -7.83
N ILE A 261 18.61 10.48 -8.90
CA ILE A 261 19.54 10.99 -9.94
C ILE A 261 20.61 11.90 -9.32
N LEU A 262 20.20 12.86 -8.48
CA LEU A 262 21.15 13.79 -7.84
C LEU A 262 22.07 13.07 -6.85
N GLY A 263 21.54 12.10 -6.11
CA GLY A 263 22.26 11.21 -5.20
C GLY A 263 23.31 10.36 -5.93
N GLY A 264 22.97 9.85 -7.10
CA GLY A 264 23.83 9.06 -7.97
C GLY A 264 24.88 9.90 -8.71
N LEU A 265 24.62 11.16 -9.08
CA LEU A 265 25.57 11.97 -9.85
C LEU A 265 26.70 12.58 -8.99
N TRP A 266 26.37 13.14 -7.83
CA TRP A 266 27.34 13.95 -7.07
C TRP A 266 28.61 13.21 -6.61
N PRO A 267 28.58 11.93 -6.17
CA PRO A 267 29.77 11.24 -5.69
C PRO A 267 30.78 11.01 -6.81
N PHE A 268 30.31 10.66 -8.01
CA PHE A 268 31.20 10.41 -9.16
C PHE A 268 31.67 11.71 -9.83
N LEU A 269 30.89 12.79 -9.78
CA LEU A 269 31.37 14.14 -10.10
C LEU A 269 32.51 14.54 -9.15
N ALA A 270 32.37 14.25 -7.85
CA ALA A 270 33.40 14.52 -6.85
C ALA A 270 34.66 13.66 -7.08
N LEU A 271 34.51 12.36 -7.36
CA LEU A 271 35.61 11.47 -7.71
C LEU A 271 36.36 11.96 -8.95
N SER A 272 35.64 12.35 -10.00
CA SER A 272 36.22 12.88 -11.23
C SER A 272 36.99 14.18 -10.96
N TYR A 273 36.42 15.08 -10.17
CA TYR A 273 37.09 16.29 -9.73
C TYR A 273 38.40 15.99 -8.97
N LEU A 274 38.38 15.07 -7.98
CA LEU A 274 39.57 14.68 -7.21
C LEU A 274 40.65 14.04 -8.10
N ALA A 275 40.26 13.27 -9.12
CA ALA A 275 41.16 12.70 -10.12
C ALA A 275 41.79 13.77 -11.02
N LEU A 276 41.03 14.82 -11.36
CA LEU A 276 41.52 15.96 -12.14
C LEU A 276 42.54 16.83 -11.38
N LEU A 277 42.57 16.76 -10.05
CA LEU A 277 43.57 17.44 -9.21
C LEU A 277 44.94 16.72 -9.21
N GLN A 278 45.05 15.52 -9.76
CA GLN A 278 46.30 14.76 -9.84
C GLN A 278 47.21 15.21 -11.01
N GLY A 279 48.48 14.83 -10.95
CA GLY A 279 49.46 15.10 -12.01
C GLY A 279 49.08 14.44 -13.35
N LYS A 280 49.57 14.98 -14.47
CA LYS A 280 49.18 14.57 -15.85
C LYS A 280 49.24 13.06 -16.09
N ARG A 281 50.31 12.39 -15.61
CA ARG A 281 50.50 10.93 -15.74
C ARG A 281 49.49 10.14 -14.91
N GLN A 282 49.31 10.51 -13.63
CA GLN A 282 48.36 9.88 -12.71
C GLN A 282 46.92 10.09 -13.17
N ARG A 283 46.56 11.29 -13.60
CA ARG A 283 45.25 11.61 -14.15
C ARG A 283 44.92 10.76 -15.36
N ARG A 284 45.84 10.62 -16.33
CA ARG A 284 45.62 9.74 -17.49
C ARG A 284 45.35 8.31 -17.03
N LEU A 285 46.18 7.78 -16.14
CA LEU A 285 46.02 6.44 -15.60
C LEU A 285 44.68 6.27 -14.87
N LEU A 286 44.29 7.23 -14.03
CA LEU A 286 43.04 7.22 -13.28
C LEU A 286 41.82 7.25 -14.19
N PHE A 287 41.83 8.01 -15.29
CA PHE A 287 40.70 7.99 -16.23
C PHE A 287 40.69 6.75 -17.13
N TRP A 288 41.86 6.22 -17.52
CA TRP A 288 41.93 4.97 -18.29
C TRP A 288 41.44 3.76 -17.49
N ILE A 289 41.90 3.62 -16.24
CA ILE A 289 41.54 2.50 -15.36
C ILE A 289 40.21 2.76 -14.65
N GLY A 290 39.98 3.99 -14.20
CA GLY A 290 38.80 4.36 -13.40
C GLY A 290 37.50 4.34 -14.19
N THR A 291 37.52 4.56 -15.50
CA THR A 291 36.31 4.51 -16.33
C THR A 291 35.66 3.11 -16.33
N PRO A 292 36.37 2.02 -16.68
CA PRO A 292 35.79 0.68 -16.56
C PRO A 292 35.55 0.27 -15.11
N LEU A 293 36.42 0.65 -14.17
CA LEU A 293 36.23 0.30 -12.76
C LEU A 293 34.98 0.94 -12.14
N ILE A 294 34.68 2.21 -12.44
CA ILE A 294 33.48 2.87 -11.90
C ILE A 294 32.25 2.18 -12.44
N PHE A 295 32.16 1.96 -13.76
CA PHE A 295 31.02 1.26 -14.34
C PHE A 295 30.84 -0.14 -13.73
N LEU A 296 31.91 -0.94 -13.65
CA LEU A 296 31.87 -2.28 -13.07
C LEU A 296 31.53 -2.26 -11.58
N PHE A 297 32.06 -1.31 -10.81
CA PHE A 297 31.76 -1.15 -9.39
C PHE A 297 30.28 -0.83 -9.17
N THR A 298 29.74 0.18 -9.85
CA THR A 298 28.31 0.50 -9.72
C THR A 298 27.44 -0.59 -10.29
N PHE A 299 27.80 -1.21 -11.41
CA PHE A 299 27.04 -2.33 -11.97
C PHE A 299 27.03 -3.52 -11.01
N ALA A 300 28.16 -3.86 -10.38
CA ALA A 300 28.22 -4.93 -9.39
C ALA A 300 27.43 -4.59 -8.11
N LEU A 301 27.46 -3.33 -7.68
CA LEU A 301 26.68 -2.85 -6.55
C LEU A 301 25.17 -2.92 -6.85
N GLU A 302 24.73 -2.44 -8.01
CA GLU A 302 23.35 -2.57 -8.49
C GLU A 302 22.94 -4.03 -8.67
N TRP A 303 23.84 -4.85 -9.23
CA TRP A 303 23.61 -6.28 -9.39
C TRP A 303 23.40 -6.96 -8.04
N HIS A 304 24.18 -6.58 -7.03
CA HIS A 304 24.04 -7.07 -5.66
C HIS A 304 22.75 -6.55 -4.99
N GLN A 305 22.31 -5.33 -5.28
CA GLN A 305 21.05 -4.79 -4.76
C GLN A 305 19.81 -5.62 -5.14
N GLN A 306 19.88 -6.49 -6.15
CA GLN A 306 18.85 -7.50 -6.46
C GLN A 306 18.63 -8.53 -5.33
N THR A 307 19.47 -8.55 -4.30
CA THR A 307 19.28 -9.41 -3.13
C THR A 307 18.88 -8.60 -1.89
N LEU A 308 18.88 -7.26 -1.99
CA LEU A 308 18.57 -6.33 -0.91
C LEU A 308 17.11 -5.83 -1.01
N PRO A 309 16.26 -6.08 -0.01
CA PRO A 309 14.88 -5.58 0.00
C PRO A 309 14.81 -4.05 -0.08
N GLY A 310 13.86 -3.53 -0.85
CA GLY A 310 13.66 -2.09 -1.02
C GLY A 310 14.58 -1.37 -1.99
N ARG A 311 15.49 -2.11 -2.61
CA ARG A 311 16.34 -1.58 -3.68
C ARG A 311 15.85 -2.08 -5.02
N SER A 312 15.79 -1.17 -5.98
CA SER A 312 15.52 -1.49 -7.37
C SER A 312 16.82 -1.39 -8.13
N ALA A 313 17.44 -2.53 -8.41
CA ALA A 313 18.63 -2.59 -9.22
C ALA A 313 18.35 -2.02 -10.62
N ASP A 314 19.04 -0.95 -11.00
CA ASP A 314 18.78 -0.24 -12.26
C ASP A 314 20.08 0.04 -13.02
N ILE A 315 20.11 -0.30 -14.32
CA ILE A 315 21.23 0.04 -15.21
C ILE A 315 21.50 1.55 -15.26
N THR A 316 20.47 2.37 -14.97
CA THR A 316 20.53 3.83 -14.94
C THR A 316 21.59 4.34 -13.98
N ASP A 317 21.75 3.74 -12.80
CA ASP A 317 22.70 4.21 -11.80
C ASP A 317 24.15 4.00 -12.24
N ALA A 318 24.43 2.85 -12.88
CA ALA A 318 25.73 2.59 -13.49
C ALA A 318 26.03 3.55 -14.67
N LEU A 319 25.02 3.88 -15.48
CA LEU A 319 25.16 4.83 -16.59
C LEU A 319 25.34 6.28 -16.10
N LEU A 320 24.60 6.70 -15.07
CA LEU A 320 24.72 8.02 -14.46
C LEU A 320 26.08 8.19 -13.77
N ALA A 321 26.56 7.16 -13.08
CA ALA A 321 27.90 7.15 -12.48
C ALA A 321 29.00 7.31 -13.54
N LEU A 322 28.91 6.56 -14.65
CA LEU A 322 29.84 6.67 -15.77
C LEU A 322 29.79 8.06 -16.43
N LEU A 323 28.59 8.61 -16.63
CA LEU A 323 28.41 9.96 -17.17
C LEU A 323 29.01 11.03 -16.25
N ALA A 324 28.70 10.98 -14.96
CA ALA A 324 29.23 11.88 -13.93
C ALA A 324 30.75 11.80 -13.82
N TRP A 325 31.33 10.62 -14.01
CA TRP A 325 32.78 10.44 -14.05
C TRP A 325 33.43 11.12 -15.26
N LEU A 326 32.87 10.95 -16.47
CA LEU A 326 33.49 11.42 -17.72
C LEU A 326 33.25 12.91 -18.02
N LEU A 327 32.10 13.45 -17.62
CA LEU A 327 31.66 14.79 -18.02
C LEU A 327 32.60 15.92 -17.57
N PRO A 328 33.15 15.92 -16.34
CA PRO A 328 34.16 16.91 -15.94
C PRO A 328 35.44 16.86 -16.76
N LEU A 329 35.90 15.66 -17.17
CA LEU A 329 37.08 15.51 -18.03
C LEU A 329 36.85 16.14 -19.41
N LEU A 330 35.70 15.88 -20.02
CA LEU A 330 35.31 16.45 -21.31
C LEU A 330 35.18 17.98 -21.21
N TYR A 331 34.60 18.48 -20.12
CA TYR A 331 34.45 19.90 -19.86
C TYR A 331 35.80 20.63 -19.79
N VAL A 332 36.76 20.09 -19.03
CA VAL A 332 38.11 20.66 -18.89
C VAL A 332 38.85 20.66 -20.23
N ARG A 333 38.78 19.56 -20.99
CA ARG A 333 39.42 19.45 -22.32
C ARG A 333 38.90 20.50 -23.30
N ARG A 334 37.59 20.79 -23.26
CA ARG A 334 36.95 21.74 -24.19
C ARG A 334 37.22 23.20 -23.84
N HIS A 335 37.25 23.55 -22.55
CA HIS A 335 37.32 24.96 -22.11
C HIS A 335 38.74 25.44 -21.76
N THR A 336 39.71 24.53 -21.71
CA THR A 336 41.08 24.89 -21.32
C THR A 336 42.16 24.12 -22.11
N PRO A 337 42.17 24.16 -23.45
CA PRO A 337 43.14 23.42 -24.26
C PRO A 337 44.62 23.81 -23.99
N GLY A 338 44.90 25.05 -23.54
CA GLY A 338 46.27 25.56 -23.32
C GLY A 338 46.78 25.69 -21.87
N GLN A 339 45.94 25.56 -20.83
CA GLN A 339 46.43 25.54 -19.43
C GLN A 339 46.91 24.15 -18.98
N MET A 340 46.64 23.10 -19.76
CA MET A 340 47.14 21.75 -19.50
C MET A 340 48.64 21.58 -19.84
N GLU A 341 49.26 22.58 -20.49
CA GLU A 341 50.69 22.63 -20.83
C GLU A 341 51.50 23.68 -20.05
N LYS A 342 50.90 24.80 -19.60
CA LYS A 342 51.64 25.91 -18.95
C LYS A 342 51.86 25.80 -17.44
N ALA A 343 51.42 24.74 -16.78
CA ALA A 343 51.72 24.50 -15.35
C ALA A 343 53.16 24.01 -15.10
N ASP A 344 53.97 23.84 -16.15
CA ASP A 344 55.32 23.29 -16.12
C ASP A 344 56.46 24.34 -16.14
N ALA A 345 56.19 25.64 -16.03
CA ALA A 345 57.21 26.69 -16.25
C ALA A 345 57.37 27.70 -15.10
N THR A 346 57.67 27.24 -13.88
CA THR A 346 58.50 27.98 -12.89
C THR A 346 58.95 27.00 -11.79
N PRO A 347 60.24 26.65 -11.68
CA PRO A 347 60.74 25.85 -10.57
C PRO A 347 60.93 26.78 -9.36
N VAL A 348 60.10 26.62 -8.32
CA VAL A 348 60.39 27.20 -7.01
C VAL A 348 61.30 26.21 -6.28
N SER A 349 62.57 26.58 -6.14
CA SER A 349 63.57 25.91 -5.31
C SER A 349 63.17 25.98 -3.83
N VAL A 350 62.97 24.82 -3.21
CA VAL A 350 62.85 24.65 -1.75
C VAL A 350 63.70 23.43 -1.37
N PRO A 351 64.45 23.44 -0.24
CA PRO A 351 65.52 22.49 0.04
C PRO A 351 65.02 21.04 0.18
N ALA A 352 65.90 20.12 -0.17
CA ALA A 352 65.68 18.68 -0.11
C ALA A 352 65.38 18.20 1.32
N PHE A 353 64.25 17.51 1.46
CA PHE A 353 64.04 16.53 2.54
C PHE A 353 64.09 15.12 1.94
N PRO A 354 64.61 14.13 2.70
CA PRO A 354 65.12 12.89 2.14
C PRO A 354 64.03 12.02 1.53
N THR A 355 64.42 11.37 0.43
CA THR A 355 63.67 10.38 -0.32
C THR A 355 63.21 9.23 0.55
N ALA A 356 61.89 9.11 0.77
CA ALA A 356 61.27 7.86 1.15
C ALA A 356 60.30 7.45 0.04
N GLY A 357 60.71 6.48 -0.77
CA GLY A 357 59.91 5.92 -1.84
C GLY A 357 58.62 5.31 -1.30
N ARG A 358 57.48 5.95 -1.55
CA ARG A 358 56.16 5.32 -1.43
C ARG A 358 55.23 5.81 -2.54
N SER A 359 55.41 5.24 -3.73
CA SER A 359 54.47 5.35 -4.86
C SER A 359 53.73 4.03 -5.16
N ARG A 360 53.99 2.94 -4.43
CA ARG A 360 53.28 1.66 -4.59
C ARG A 360 52.24 1.37 -3.50
N TRP A 361 52.43 1.89 -2.28
CA TRP A 361 51.53 1.63 -1.16
C TRP A 361 50.20 2.39 -1.23
N THR A 362 50.16 3.59 -1.84
CA THR A 362 48.93 4.38 -1.95
C THR A 362 47.86 3.73 -2.85
N VAL A 363 48.30 2.93 -3.84
CA VAL A 363 47.41 2.17 -4.74
C VAL A 363 46.94 0.86 -4.07
N ILE A 364 47.77 0.27 -3.20
CA ILE A 364 47.46 -0.96 -2.46
C ILE A 364 46.53 -0.68 -1.28
N SER A 365 46.68 0.45 -0.58
CA SER A 365 45.78 0.89 0.49
C SER A 365 44.35 1.20 0.01
N LEU A 366 44.19 1.53 -1.28
CA LEU A 366 42.90 1.76 -1.95
C LEU A 366 42.15 0.45 -2.28
N LEU A 367 42.86 -0.69 -2.35
CA LEU A 367 42.32 -1.99 -2.75
C LEU A 367 42.00 -2.92 -1.57
N LEU A 368 42.62 -2.70 -0.40
CA LEU A 368 42.54 -3.63 0.75
C LEU A 368 41.61 -3.17 1.89
N PHE A 369 41.02 -1.98 1.82
CA PHE A 369 40.12 -1.45 2.87
C PHE A 369 38.66 -1.95 2.81
N PRO A 370 38.03 -2.21 1.64
CA PRO A 370 36.66 -2.72 1.56
C PRO A 370 36.40 -4.07 2.25
N PRO A 371 37.30 -5.09 2.19
CA PRO A 371 37.03 -6.39 2.81
C PRO A 371 37.14 -6.38 4.35
N LEU A 372 37.88 -5.43 4.94
CA LEU A 372 38.02 -5.33 6.41
C LEU A 372 36.75 -4.80 7.09
N VAL A 373 35.99 -3.94 6.39
CA VAL A 373 34.69 -3.42 6.85
C VAL A 373 33.59 -4.48 6.70
N PHE A 374 33.69 -5.34 5.69
CA PHE A 374 32.77 -6.46 5.45
C PHE A 374 32.85 -7.52 6.57
N GLY A 375 34.05 -7.82 7.08
CA GLY A 375 34.26 -8.81 8.14
C GLY A 375 33.76 -8.38 9.53
N LEU A 376 33.72 -7.09 9.83
CA LEU A 376 33.30 -6.59 11.16
C LEU A 376 31.77 -6.49 11.30
N LEU A 377 31.04 -6.40 10.20
CA LEU A 377 29.57 -6.26 10.17
C LEU A 377 28.82 -7.60 10.23
N ALA A 378 29.49 -8.71 9.91
CA ALA A 378 28.90 -10.05 9.96
C ALA A 378 28.75 -10.63 11.39
N LEU A 379 29.27 -9.92 12.42
CA LEU A 379 29.39 -10.47 13.78
C LEU A 379 28.49 -9.80 14.85
N VAL A 380 27.63 -8.83 14.50
CA VAL A 380 26.78 -8.10 15.49
C VAL A 380 25.27 -8.29 15.26
N GLY A 381 24.86 -9.16 14.35
CA GLY A 381 23.45 -9.32 13.95
C GLY A 381 22.71 -10.53 14.51
N GLN A 382 22.83 -10.87 15.79
CA GLN A 382 21.95 -11.88 16.39
C GLN A 382 21.39 -11.40 17.74
N ALA A 383 20.20 -10.80 17.68
CA ALA A 383 19.25 -10.76 18.79
C ALA A 383 18.05 -11.66 18.42
N PRO A 384 17.35 -12.24 19.41
CA PRO A 384 16.32 -13.25 19.16
C PRO A 384 15.14 -12.61 18.42
N ILE A 385 14.76 -13.21 17.29
CA ILE A 385 13.54 -12.89 16.55
C ILE A 385 12.39 -13.63 17.24
N GLU A 386 11.42 -12.91 17.80
CA GLU A 386 10.10 -13.49 18.07
C GLU A 386 9.54 -13.99 16.73
N GLN A 387 9.27 -15.31 16.68
CA GLN A 387 8.88 -16.00 15.46
C GLN A 387 7.56 -15.45 14.93
N GLY A 388 7.56 -15.01 13.68
CA GLY A 388 6.31 -14.79 12.94
C GLY A 388 5.52 -16.09 12.85
N LEU A 389 4.20 -15.95 12.69
CA LEU A 389 3.24 -17.04 12.61
C LEU A 389 3.67 -18.11 11.58
N ASP A 390 4.01 -19.31 12.03
CA ASP A 390 4.33 -20.43 11.13
C ASP A 390 3.04 -21.07 10.59
N GLU A 391 2.60 -20.60 9.43
CA GLU A 391 1.39 -21.11 8.74
C GLU A 391 1.43 -22.64 8.53
N SER A 392 2.61 -23.26 8.43
CA SER A 392 2.75 -24.71 8.22
C SER A 392 2.45 -25.56 9.46
N ARG A 393 2.45 -24.95 10.65
CA ARG A 393 2.17 -25.61 11.94
C ARG A 393 0.74 -25.40 12.43
N GLN A 394 -0.08 -24.67 11.68
CA GLN A 394 -1.44 -24.38 12.11
C GLN A 394 -2.35 -25.62 12.00
N PRO A 395 -3.27 -25.80 12.96
CA PRO A 395 -4.26 -26.86 12.85
C PRO A 395 -5.13 -26.61 11.61
N LEU A 396 -5.19 -27.63 10.75
CA LEU A 396 -6.05 -27.66 9.58
C LEU A 396 -7.40 -28.28 9.96
N LEU A 397 -8.45 -27.90 9.23
CA LEU A 397 -9.73 -28.59 9.33
C LEU A 397 -9.57 -30.08 8.97
N PRO A 398 -10.37 -30.99 9.54
CA PRO A 398 -10.31 -32.42 9.20
C PRO A 398 -10.61 -32.68 7.72
N ALA A 399 -10.07 -33.78 7.20
CA ALA A 399 -10.40 -34.21 5.83
C ALA A 399 -11.85 -34.71 5.75
N PRO A 400 -12.53 -34.57 4.59
CA PRO A 400 -13.91 -35.03 4.40
C PRO A 400 -14.15 -36.49 4.83
N GLU A 401 -13.18 -37.37 4.56
CA GLU A 401 -13.25 -38.81 4.82
C GLU A 401 -13.03 -39.15 6.31
N ALA A 402 -12.45 -38.23 7.09
CA ALA A 402 -12.20 -38.40 8.51
C ALA A 402 -13.35 -37.89 9.39
N LEU A 403 -14.35 -37.25 8.79
CA LEU A 403 -15.51 -36.71 9.49
C LEU A 403 -16.64 -37.76 9.59
N PRO A 404 -17.40 -37.74 10.69
CA PRO A 404 -18.56 -38.61 10.83
C PRO A 404 -19.61 -38.30 9.77
N ASP A 405 -20.47 -39.28 9.49
CA ASP A 405 -21.56 -39.12 8.53
C ASP A 405 -22.54 -38.03 8.95
N ALA A 406 -22.90 -37.19 7.97
CA ALA A 406 -23.88 -36.13 8.17
C ALA A 406 -25.26 -36.70 8.51
N VAL A 407 -25.79 -36.33 9.68
CA VAL A 407 -27.12 -36.77 10.13
C VAL A 407 -28.20 -35.85 9.56
N LEU A 408 -28.78 -36.26 8.44
CA LEU A 408 -29.75 -35.46 7.68
C LEU A 408 -31.03 -36.27 7.39
N PRO A 409 -31.87 -36.58 8.42
CA PRO A 409 -33.06 -37.40 8.25
C PRO A 409 -34.10 -36.78 7.30
N GLY A 410 -34.18 -35.44 7.26
CA GLY A 410 -35.06 -34.67 6.37
C GLY A 410 -34.48 -34.37 4.99
N PHE A 411 -33.34 -34.98 4.60
CA PHE A 411 -32.69 -34.61 3.34
C PHE A 411 -33.55 -34.94 2.12
N ARG A 412 -33.84 -33.93 1.30
CA ARG A 412 -34.59 -34.04 0.05
C ARG A 412 -33.73 -34.70 -1.03
N SER A 413 -34.09 -35.91 -1.45
CA SER A 413 -33.41 -36.62 -2.54
C SER A 413 -33.81 -36.15 -3.94
N VAL A 414 -35.00 -35.55 -4.12
CA VAL A 414 -35.51 -35.17 -5.44
C VAL A 414 -35.06 -33.76 -5.83
N HIS A 415 -34.46 -33.61 -7.02
CA HIS A 415 -34.10 -32.31 -7.58
C HIS A 415 -35.34 -31.46 -7.97
N PRO A 416 -35.29 -30.12 -7.92
CA PRO A 416 -34.19 -29.31 -7.41
C PRO A 416 -34.16 -29.29 -5.87
N ARG A 417 -32.96 -29.50 -5.34
CA ARG A 417 -32.62 -29.46 -3.90
C ARG A 417 -32.13 -28.08 -3.46
N LEU A 418 -31.69 -27.25 -4.41
CA LEU A 418 -31.43 -25.84 -4.17
C LEU A 418 -32.77 -25.06 -4.23
N PRO A 419 -32.86 -23.89 -3.58
CA PRO A 419 -34.01 -22.98 -3.76
C PRO A 419 -34.22 -22.71 -5.25
N ALA A 420 -35.45 -22.87 -5.70
CA ALA A 420 -35.87 -22.72 -7.09
C ALA A 420 -37.29 -22.14 -7.15
N PRO A 421 -37.67 -21.46 -8.25
CA PRO A 421 -39.01 -20.90 -8.41
C PRO A 421 -40.09 -21.96 -8.26
N THR A 422 -41.06 -21.74 -7.38
CA THR A 422 -42.25 -22.59 -7.29
C THR A 422 -43.20 -22.36 -8.47
N PRO A 423 -44.07 -23.33 -8.83
CA PRO A 423 -45.06 -23.12 -9.89
C PRO A 423 -45.93 -21.86 -9.67
N GLY A 424 -46.29 -21.56 -8.42
CA GLY A 424 -47.03 -20.36 -8.04
C GLY A 424 -46.24 -19.07 -8.27
N GLU A 425 -44.94 -19.04 -7.95
CA GLU A 425 -44.08 -17.89 -8.25
C GLU A 425 -43.86 -17.71 -9.74
N ILE A 426 -43.72 -18.80 -10.51
CA ILE A 426 -43.61 -18.74 -11.97
C ILE A 426 -44.89 -18.15 -12.58
N ALA A 427 -46.06 -18.62 -12.13
CA ALA A 427 -47.35 -18.08 -12.57
C ALA A 427 -47.47 -16.58 -12.24
N ARG A 428 -47.14 -16.20 -11.01
CA ARG A 428 -47.15 -14.80 -10.56
C ARG A 428 -46.17 -13.93 -11.36
N LEU A 429 -44.99 -14.44 -11.68
CA LEU A 429 -43.98 -13.73 -12.48
C LEU A 429 -44.49 -13.47 -13.91
N ARG A 430 -45.13 -14.48 -14.53
CA ARG A 430 -45.74 -14.37 -15.87
C ARG A 430 -46.92 -13.40 -15.90
N GLU A 431 -47.70 -13.37 -14.82
CA GLU A 431 -48.85 -12.49 -14.70
C GLU A 431 -48.42 -11.04 -14.42
N LYS A 432 -47.59 -10.83 -13.39
CA LYS A 432 -47.34 -9.51 -12.81
C LYS A 432 -46.05 -8.83 -13.29
N ASN A 433 -45.13 -9.54 -13.96
CA ASN A 433 -43.86 -8.96 -14.42
C ASN A 433 -43.36 -9.49 -15.77
N ARG A 434 -44.19 -9.33 -16.82
CA ARG A 434 -43.83 -9.69 -18.20
C ARG A 434 -42.56 -8.99 -18.69
N GLY A 435 -42.30 -7.76 -18.22
CA GLY A 435 -41.11 -6.99 -18.58
C GLY A 435 -39.80 -7.65 -18.11
N TYR A 436 -39.79 -8.24 -16.91
CA TYR A 436 -38.65 -9.00 -16.41
C TYR A 436 -38.38 -10.25 -17.28
N LEU A 437 -39.43 -11.00 -17.64
CA LEU A 437 -39.32 -12.16 -18.52
C LEU A 437 -38.81 -11.78 -19.91
N ALA A 438 -39.31 -10.69 -20.49
CA ALA A 438 -38.81 -10.17 -21.77
C ALA A 438 -37.33 -9.75 -21.68
N LYS A 439 -36.89 -9.21 -20.54
CA LYS A 439 -35.47 -8.89 -20.30
C LYS A 439 -34.63 -10.16 -20.23
N LEU A 440 -35.08 -11.22 -19.53
CA LEU A 440 -34.40 -12.50 -19.50
C LEU A 440 -34.29 -13.12 -20.90
N GLN A 441 -35.40 -13.14 -21.65
CA GLN A 441 -35.45 -13.67 -23.01
C GLN A 441 -34.51 -12.93 -23.97
N ARG A 442 -34.41 -11.60 -23.87
CA ARG A 442 -33.41 -10.83 -24.64
C ARG A 442 -32.00 -11.13 -24.17
N GLY A 443 -31.79 -11.27 -22.87
CA GLY A 443 -30.50 -11.54 -22.26
C GLY A 443 -29.88 -12.86 -22.74
N VAL A 444 -30.68 -13.93 -22.85
CA VAL A 444 -30.18 -15.25 -23.29
C VAL A 444 -29.74 -15.30 -24.76
N ARG A 445 -30.21 -14.36 -25.59
CA ARG A 445 -29.77 -14.25 -27.00
C ARG A 445 -28.33 -13.72 -27.13
N HIS A 446 -27.76 -13.16 -26.07
CA HIS A 446 -26.41 -12.64 -26.11
C HIS A 446 -25.37 -13.77 -26.05
N PRO A 447 -24.34 -13.81 -26.92
CA PRO A 447 -23.35 -14.90 -26.95
C PRO A 447 -22.60 -15.11 -25.62
N LYS A 448 -22.44 -14.04 -24.83
CA LYS A 448 -21.81 -14.05 -23.50
C LYS A 448 -22.84 -13.88 -22.36
N ALA A 449 -24.08 -14.33 -22.55
CA ALA A 449 -25.10 -14.24 -21.51
C ALA A 449 -24.64 -14.91 -20.20
N PRO A 450 -24.87 -14.30 -19.02
CA PRO A 450 -24.52 -14.91 -17.73
C PRO A 450 -25.20 -16.27 -17.53
N PHE A 451 -24.51 -17.21 -16.87
CA PHE A 451 -25.04 -18.56 -16.64
C PHE A 451 -26.37 -18.55 -15.90
N ASP A 452 -26.47 -17.79 -14.80
CA ASP A 452 -27.69 -17.70 -13.99
C ASP A 452 -28.91 -17.27 -14.83
N THR A 453 -28.72 -16.36 -15.79
CA THR A 453 -29.77 -15.91 -16.71
C THR A 453 -30.24 -17.03 -17.64
N ILE A 454 -29.31 -17.81 -18.20
CA ILE A 454 -29.63 -18.92 -19.12
C ILE A 454 -30.30 -20.05 -18.34
N ILE A 455 -29.76 -20.43 -17.19
CA ILE A 455 -30.28 -21.51 -16.34
C ILE A 455 -31.67 -21.16 -15.84
N LEU A 456 -31.87 -19.94 -15.34
CA LEU A 456 -33.20 -19.48 -14.91
C LEU A 456 -34.19 -19.50 -16.07
N TYR A 457 -33.83 -19.00 -17.25
CA TYR A 457 -34.74 -19.01 -18.38
C TYR A 457 -35.06 -20.43 -18.89
N ALA A 458 -34.08 -21.33 -18.94
CA ALA A 458 -34.27 -22.75 -19.28
C ALA A 458 -35.19 -23.46 -18.26
N TYR A 459 -35.12 -23.07 -16.99
CA TYR A 459 -36.02 -23.57 -15.95
C TYR A 459 -37.45 -23.03 -16.12
N LEU A 460 -37.59 -21.74 -16.40
CA LEU A 460 -38.90 -21.07 -16.57
C LEU A 460 -39.62 -21.47 -17.87
N ALA A 461 -38.88 -21.85 -18.91
CA ALA A 461 -39.39 -22.27 -20.21
C ALA A 461 -38.60 -23.48 -20.74
N PRO A 462 -38.89 -24.69 -20.24
CA PRO A 462 -38.21 -25.93 -20.64
C PRO A 462 -38.27 -26.13 -22.16
N GLY A 463 -37.17 -26.66 -22.73
CA GLY A 463 -37.06 -26.93 -24.17
C GLY A 463 -36.80 -25.71 -25.06
N THR A 464 -36.70 -24.50 -24.51
CA THR A 464 -36.46 -23.28 -25.32
C THR A 464 -34.99 -22.91 -25.49
N GLN A 465 -34.08 -23.53 -24.74
CA GLN A 465 -32.64 -23.22 -24.74
C GLN A 465 -31.83 -24.39 -25.32
N ASP A 466 -30.72 -24.06 -25.98
CA ASP A 466 -29.73 -25.04 -26.44
C ASP A 466 -28.91 -25.54 -25.24
N LEU A 467 -29.33 -26.70 -24.71
CA LEU A 467 -28.68 -27.34 -23.57
C LEU A 467 -27.30 -27.91 -23.92
N ASP A 468 -27.05 -28.30 -25.17
CA ASP A 468 -25.72 -28.73 -25.60
C ASP A 468 -24.73 -27.56 -25.55
N ALA A 469 -25.12 -26.39 -26.06
CA ALA A 469 -24.28 -25.19 -25.97
C ALA A 469 -24.04 -24.76 -24.50
N LEU A 470 -25.07 -24.84 -23.65
CA LEU A 470 -24.92 -24.56 -22.22
C LEU A 470 -23.98 -25.55 -21.53
N TYR A 471 -24.15 -26.85 -21.78
CA TYR A 471 -23.28 -27.90 -21.27
C TYR A 471 -21.82 -27.67 -21.68
N GLN A 472 -21.55 -27.44 -22.96
CA GLN A 472 -20.19 -27.17 -23.44
C GLN A 472 -19.57 -25.94 -22.79
N ARG A 473 -20.34 -24.89 -22.54
CA ARG A 473 -19.86 -23.69 -21.83
C ARG A 473 -19.56 -23.96 -20.36
N LEU A 474 -20.40 -24.75 -19.67
CA LEU A 474 -20.17 -25.15 -18.28
C LEU A 474 -18.91 -26.02 -18.15
N MET A 475 -18.72 -26.98 -19.06
CA MET A 475 -17.55 -27.87 -19.07
C MET A 475 -16.23 -27.14 -19.38
N LYS A 476 -16.28 -26.04 -20.14
CA LYS A 476 -15.11 -25.19 -20.43
C LYS A 476 -14.66 -24.31 -19.27
N LEU A 477 -15.46 -24.15 -18.21
CA LEU A 477 -15.06 -23.36 -17.05
C LEU A 477 -13.78 -23.97 -16.43
N LYS A 478 -12.81 -23.14 -16.08
CA LYS A 478 -11.62 -23.56 -15.33
C LYS A 478 -11.73 -23.04 -13.91
N ILE A 479 -11.92 -23.95 -12.95
CA ILE A 479 -12.02 -23.56 -11.55
C ILE A 479 -10.67 -22.98 -11.09
N SER A 480 -10.73 -21.79 -10.51
CA SER A 480 -9.54 -21.01 -10.15
C SER A 480 -9.90 -19.98 -9.10
N TRP A 481 -8.87 -19.37 -8.48
CA TRP A 481 -9.06 -18.39 -7.40
C TRP A 481 -10.01 -18.95 -6.33
N ARG A 482 -11.03 -18.21 -5.89
CA ARG A 482 -11.99 -18.69 -4.86
C ARG A 482 -12.98 -19.76 -5.36
N GLY A 483 -12.96 -20.14 -6.63
CA GLY A 483 -13.75 -21.23 -7.23
C GLY A 483 -15.26 -21.00 -7.35
N HIS A 484 -15.84 -20.07 -6.58
CA HIS A 484 -17.29 -19.86 -6.52
C HIS A 484 -17.90 -19.46 -7.88
N ALA A 485 -17.21 -18.65 -8.67
CA ALA A 485 -17.72 -18.17 -9.96
C ALA A 485 -17.92 -19.30 -10.97
N GLN A 486 -17.19 -20.41 -10.82
CA GLN A 486 -17.33 -21.61 -11.64
C GLN A 486 -18.21 -22.67 -10.99
N ALA A 487 -18.15 -22.80 -9.67
CA ALA A 487 -18.89 -23.82 -8.92
C ALA A 487 -20.39 -23.53 -8.83
N LYS A 488 -20.78 -22.29 -8.52
CA LYS A 488 -22.19 -21.86 -8.39
C LYS A 488 -23.03 -22.17 -9.65
N PRO A 489 -22.61 -21.79 -10.88
CA PRO A 489 -23.41 -22.07 -12.07
C PRO A 489 -23.50 -23.56 -12.41
N VAL A 490 -22.45 -24.36 -12.14
CA VAL A 490 -22.50 -25.82 -12.34
C VAL A 490 -23.48 -26.47 -11.37
N ALA A 491 -23.46 -26.09 -10.09
CA ALA A 491 -24.40 -26.60 -9.09
C ALA A 491 -25.86 -26.24 -9.44
N MET A 492 -26.10 -24.97 -9.78
CA MET A 492 -27.44 -24.49 -10.15
C MET A 492 -27.94 -25.17 -11.43
N ALA A 493 -27.11 -25.29 -12.47
CA ALA A 493 -27.49 -25.94 -13.73
C ALA A 493 -27.78 -27.44 -13.56
N TYR A 494 -26.93 -28.15 -12.81
CA TYR A 494 -27.11 -29.57 -12.54
C TYR A 494 -28.41 -29.82 -11.77
N ASP A 495 -28.66 -29.04 -10.71
CA ASP A 495 -29.80 -29.24 -9.82
C ASP A 495 -31.12 -28.77 -10.42
N TRP A 496 -31.17 -27.58 -11.05
CA TRP A 496 -32.43 -27.04 -11.57
C TRP A 496 -32.87 -27.71 -12.87
N LEU A 497 -31.93 -28.07 -13.75
CA LEU A 497 -32.22 -28.63 -15.06
C LEU A 497 -32.01 -30.16 -15.08
N TYR A 498 -31.99 -30.80 -13.90
CA TYR A 498 -31.65 -32.22 -13.73
C TYR A 498 -32.37 -33.12 -14.73
N ASP A 499 -33.70 -32.98 -14.83
CA ASP A 499 -34.57 -33.79 -15.69
C ASP A 499 -34.48 -33.43 -17.19
N GLN A 500 -33.87 -32.29 -17.53
CA GLN A 500 -33.69 -31.85 -18.91
C GLN A 500 -32.35 -32.31 -19.52
N TRP A 501 -31.37 -32.68 -18.69
CA TRP A 501 -30.07 -33.18 -19.15
C TRP A 501 -30.16 -34.61 -19.68
N SER A 502 -29.44 -34.89 -20.77
CA SER A 502 -29.22 -36.28 -21.20
C SER A 502 -28.43 -37.07 -20.13
N PRO A 503 -28.52 -38.41 -20.10
CA PRO A 503 -27.73 -39.22 -19.18
C PRO A 503 -26.22 -38.92 -19.24
N GLU A 504 -25.69 -38.66 -20.44
CA GLU A 504 -24.27 -38.33 -20.69
C GLU A 504 -23.91 -36.96 -20.11
N GLN A 505 -24.72 -35.93 -20.41
CA GLN A 505 -24.51 -34.58 -19.90
C GLN A 505 -24.61 -34.56 -18.37
N ARG A 506 -25.58 -35.28 -17.81
CA ARG A 506 -25.77 -35.41 -16.36
C ARG A 506 -24.56 -36.07 -15.70
N ARG A 507 -23.99 -37.14 -16.29
CA ARG A 507 -22.74 -37.76 -15.79
C ARG A 507 -21.57 -36.77 -15.82
N GLY A 508 -21.39 -36.05 -16.93
CA GLY A 508 -20.31 -35.06 -17.07
C GLY A 508 -20.42 -33.89 -16.08
N LEU A 509 -21.63 -33.34 -15.91
CA LEU A 509 -21.89 -32.27 -14.94
C LEU A 509 -21.71 -32.76 -13.51
N ARG A 510 -22.11 -33.99 -13.18
CA ARG A 510 -21.92 -34.58 -11.85
C ARG A 510 -20.44 -34.72 -11.51
N ASP A 511 -19.62 -35.22 -12.45
CA ASP A 511 -18.17 -35.30 -12.23
C ASP A 511 -17.56 -33.90 -12.04
N ARG A 512 -18.00 -32.95 -12.86
CA ARG A 512 -17.57 -31.56 -12.72
C ARG A 512 -17.97 -30.95 -11.37
N LEU A 513 -19.17 -31.26 -10.88
CA LEU A 513 -19.69 -30.82 -9.60
C LEU A 513 -18.85 -31.35 -8.44
N ALA A 514 -18.49 -32.64 -8.47
CA ALA A 514 -17.59 -33.26 -7.50
C ALA A 514 -16.20 -32.61 -7.49
N ASN A 515 -15.61 -32.41 -8.65
CA ASN A 515 -14.30 -31.73 -8.78
C ASN A 515 -14.34 -30.30 -8.23
N ASN A 516 -15.44 -29.57 -8.49
CA ASN A 516 -15.62 -28.22 -7.96
C ASN A 516 -15.76 -28.23 -6.42
N ALA A 517 -16.51 -29.16 -5.85
CA ALA A 517 -16.67 -29.30 -4.40
C ALA A 517 -15.32 -29.62 -3.71
N LEU A 518 -14.58 -30.58 -4.24
CA LEU A 518 -13.26 -30.96 -3.71
C LEU A 518 -12.26 -29.81 -3.78
N TYR A 519 -12.29 -29.00 -4.84
CA TYR A 519 -11.47 -27.79 -4.95
C TYR A 519 -11.84 -26.76 -3.86
N LEU A 520 -13.12 -26.53 -3.61
CA LEU A 520 -13.59 -25.60 -2.58
C LEU A 520 -13.20 -26.08 -1.17
N ILE A 521 -13.34 -27.37 -0.89
CA ILE A 521 -12.88 -27.98 0.37
C ILE A 521 -11.38 -27.79 0.53
N ASP A 522 -10.59 -28.10 -0.50
CA ASP A 522 -9.13 -27.93 -0.47
C ASP A 522 -8.72 -26.46 -0.19
N ARG A 523 -9.46 -25.51 -0.77
CA ARG A 523 -9.27 -24.08 -0.53
C ARG A 523 -9.58 -23.70 0.92
N ILE A 524 -10.77 -24.06 1.41
CA ILE A 524 -11.24 -23.76 2.77
C ILE A 524 -10.31 -24.41 3.80
N ARG A 525 -9.92 -25.66 3.58
CA ARG A 525 -9.17 -26.47 4.54
C ARG A 525 -7.67 -26.20 4.53
N ARG A 526 -7.02 -26.32 3.36
CA ARG A 526 -5.55 -26.40 3.25
C ARG A 526 -4.91 -25.15 2.70
N LYS A 527 -5.44 -24.59 1.62
CA LYS A 527 -4.76 -23.49 0.93
C LYS A 527 -4.90 -22.15 1.64
N GLU A 528 -6.07 -21.85 2.21
CA GLU A 528 -6.36 -20.53 2.80
C GLU A 528 -6.89 -20.60 4.22
N ARG A 529 -7.13 -21.80 4.78
CA ARG A 529 -7.66 -22.00 6.15
C ARG A 529 -8.81 -21.01 6.46
N LEU A 530 -9.82 -20.99 5.59
CA LEU A 530 -10.86 -19.96 5.61
C LEU A 530 -11.67 -20.06 6.91
N SER A 531 -11.78 -18.93 7.61
CA SER A 531 -12.40 -18.81 8.93
C SER A 531 -13.81 -18.22 8.84
N PRO A 532 -14.76 -18.68 9.65
CA PRO A 532 -16.07 -18.03 9.82
C PRO A 532 -16.03 -16.60 10.41
N TYR A 533 -14.89 -16.16 10.92
CA TYR A 533 -14.70 -14.77 11.36
C TYR A 533 -14.16 -13.84 10.26
N ASN A 534 -13.98 -14.34 9.03
CA ASN A 534 -13.30 -13.61 7.95
C ASN A 534 -14.18 -13.52 6.70
N VAL A 535 -14.35 -12.31 6.17
CA VAL A 535 -15.07 -12.00 4.92
C VAL A 535 -14.69 -12.87 3.74
N TYR A 536 -13.44 -13.35 3.65
CA TYR A 536 -13.00 -14.21 2.55
C TYR A 536 -13.87 -15.46 2.40
N LEU A 537 -14.39 -16.01 3.49
CA LEU A 537 -15.30 -17.15 3.47
C LEU A 537 -16.65 -16.82 2.83
N TYR A 538 -17.20 -15.64 3.18
CA TYR A 538 -18.53 -15.19 2.77
C TYR A 538 -18.54 -14.49 1.42
N ASN A 539 -17.37 -14.16 0.88
CA ASN A 539 -17.22 -13.71 -0.51
C ASN A 539 -17.34 -14.89 -1.51
N SER A 540 -18.36 -15.72 -1.27
CA SER A 540 -18.89 -16.85 -2.02
C SER A 540 -18.25 -18.25 -1.92
N PRO A 541 -17.07 -18.55 -1.31
CA PRO A 541 -16.64 -19.93 -1.11
C PRO A 541 -17.64 -20.82 -0.38
N LEU A 542 -18.21 -20.38 0.74
CA LEU A 542 -19.12 -21.21 1.53
C LEU A 542 -20.46 -21.43 0.82
N GLN A 543 -21.00 -20.39 0.18
CA GLN A 543 -22.23 -20.49 -0.62
C GLN A 543 -22.04 -21.45 -1.79
N ALA A 544 -20.87 -21.42 -2.44
CA ALA A 544 -20.55 -22.34 -3.51
C ALA A 544 -20.39 -23.78 -2.99
N LEU A 545 -19.67 -23.97 -1.87
CA LEU A 545 -19.51 -25.30 -1.27
C LEU A 545 -20.86 -25.89 -0.91
N MET A 546 -21.72 -25.11 -0.24
CA MET A 546 -23.06 -25.52 0.14
C MET A 546 -23.90 -25.95 -1.06
N ALA A 547 -23.92 -25.14 -2.11
CA ALA A 547 -24.66 -25.47 -3.32
C ALA A 547 -24.13 -26.73 -3.99
N THR A 548 -22.81 -26.88 -4.11
CA THR A 548 -22.19 -28.06 -4.75
C THR A 548 -22.42 -29.34 -3.96
N ALA A 549 -22.28 -29.29 -2.63
CA ALA A 549 -22.47 -30.43 -1.75
C ALA A 549 -23.94 -30.89 -1.74
N ILE A 550 -24.91 -29.97 -1.62
CA ILE A 550 -26.34 -30.29 -1.67
C ILE A 550 -26.71 -30.93 -3.02
N ALA A 551 -26.24 -30.35 -4.12
CA ALA A 551 -26.54 -30.86 -5.45
C ALA A 551 -25.90 -32.23 -5.72
N LEU A 552 -24.74 -32.54 -5.11
CA LEU A 552 -23.99 -33.79 -5.33
C LEU A 552 -24.39 -34.94 -4.40
N TYR A 553 -24.85 -34.64 -3.19
CA TYR A 553 -25.07 -35.64 -2.14
C TYR A 553 -26.03 -36.74 -2.60
N ARG A 554 -25.66 -38.01 -2.38
CA ARG A 554 -26.36 -39.22 -2.84
C ARG A 554 -26.44 -39.47 -4.36
N ASP A 555 -25.93 -38.55 -5.19
CA ASP A 555 -25.88 -38.75 -6.65
C ASP A 555 -24.53 -39.30 -7.14
N ASP A 556 -23.47 -39.13 -6.34
CA ASP A 556 -22.11 -39.60 -6.57
C ASP A 556 -21.51 -40.15 -5.25
N PRO A 557 -20.70 -41.21 -5.28
CA PRO A 557 -20.00 -41.71 -4.08
C PRO A 557 -19.15 -40.65 -3.37
N ARG A 558 -18.55 -39.70 -4.11
CA ARG A 558 -17.80 -38.57 -3.52
C ARG A 558 -18.70 -37.58 -2.77
N GLY A 559 -20.00 -37.60 -3.02
CA GLY A 559 -20.97 -36.71 -2.38
C GLY A 559 -21.09 -36.92 -0.88
N GLY A 560 -20.92 -38.14 -0.38
CA GLY A 560 -20.98 -38.46 1.05
C GLY A 560 -19.93 -37.69 1.86
N PRO A 561 -18.63 -37.91 1.63
CA PRO A 561 -17.56 -37.17 2.29
C PRO A 561 -17.69 -35.64 2.13
N VAL A 562 -18.03 -35.16 0.93
CA VAL A 562 -18.24 -33.72 0.68
C VAL A 562 -19.35 -33.15 1.58
N MET A 563 -20.44 -33.87 1.77
CA MET A 563 -21.53 -33.47 2.67
C MET A 563 -21.12 -33.55 4.15
N ASN A 564 -20.34 -34.56 4.56
CA ASN A 564 -19.81 -34.65 5.92
C ASN A 564 -18.96 -33.42 6.26
N PHE A 565 -18.11 -32.98 5.33
CA PHE A 565 -17.34 -31.74 5.48
C PHE A 565 -18.23 -30.49 5.56
N LEU A 566 -19.20 -30.34 4.64
CA LEU A 566 -20.13 -29.21 4.70
C LEU A 566 -20.88 -29.20 6.05
N TYR A 567 -21.40 -30.34 6.48
CA TYR A 567 -22.20 -30.48 7.69
C TYR A 567 -21.40 -30.03 8.91
N ASP A 568 -20.17 -30.54 9.09
CA ASP A 568 -19.30 -30.12 10.19
C ASP A 568 -19.00 -28.62 10.13
N TYR A 569 -18.57 -28.15 8.96
CA TYR A 569 -18.16 -26.76 8.80
C TYR A 569 -19.33 -25.78 8.98
N TRP A 570 -20.54 -26.16 8.57
CA TRP A 570 -21.76 -25.36 8.74
C TRP A 570 -22.28 -25.42 10.18
N LYS A 571 -22.61 -26.61 10.68
CA LYS A 571 -23.33 -26.80 11.94
C LYS A 571 -22.45 -26.68 13.18
N ASN A 572 -21.21 -27.18 13.11
CA ASN A 572 -20.34 -27.28 14.28
C ASN A 572 -19.34 -26.12 14.38
N ARG A 573 -19.12 -25.38 13.28
CA ARG A 573 -18.13 -24.29 13.23
C ARG A 573 -18.76 -22.95 12.88
N THR A 574 -19.36 -22.83 11.71
CA THR A 574 -19.88 -21.54 11.22
C THR A 574 -21.05 -21.04 12.04
N LEU A 575 -22.06 -21.88 12.31
CA LEU A 575 -23.26 -21.47 13.03
C LEU A 575 -22.98 -21.06 14.49
N PRO A 576 -22.13 -21.77 15.27
CA PRO A 576 -21.68 -21.30 16.58
C PRO A 576 -20.97 -19.95 16.54
N VAL A 577 -20.16 -19.68 15.51
CA VAL A 577 -19.51 -18.37 15.32
C VAL A 577 -20.54 -17.29 15.05
N TRP A 578 -21.55 -17.56 14.20
CA TRP A 578 -22.64 -16.61 13.96
C TRP A 578 -23.38 -16.29 15.25
N ARG A 579 -23.71 -17.29 16.08
CA ARG A 579 -24.37 -17.08 17.38
C ARG A 579 -23.53 -16.22 18.32
N GLN A 580 -22.20 -16.37 18.30
CA GLN A 580 -21.31 -15.54 19.11
C GLN A 580 -21.26 -14.10 18.60
N VAL A 581 -20.92 -13.89 17.33
CA VAL A 581 -20.70 -12.55 16.75
C VAL A 581 -21.99 -11.76 16.65
N MET A 582 -23.07 -12.40 16.20
CA MET A 582 -24.37 -11.74 16.06
C MET A 582 -25.14 -11.65 17.38
N GLY A 583 -24.78 -12.44 18.41
CA GLY A 583 -25.55 -12.51 19.64
C GLY A 583 -27.04 -12.81 19.40
N ASN A 584 -27.91 -12.22 20.23
CA ASN A 584 -29.36 -12.35 20.06
C ASN A 584 -29.96 -11.22 19.21
N ASN A 585 -29.30 -10.05 19.19
CA ASN A 585 -29.83 -8.85 18.55
C ASN A 585 -29.23 -8.56 17.17
N GLY A 586 -28.36 -9.45 16.68
CA GLY A 586 -27.65 -9.29 15.42
C GLY A 586 -26.34 -8.51 15.53
N GLY A 587 -25.79 -8.17 14.38
CA GLY A 587 -24.54 -7.43 14.27
C GLY A 587 -23.51 -8.17 13.44
N TRP A 588 -22.50 -7.44 12.97
CA TRP A 588 -21.32 -8.03 12.36
C TRP A 588 -20.11 -7.14 12.60
N HIS A 589 -18.96 -7.76 12.86
CA HIS A 589 -17.74 -7.09 13.31
C HIS A 589 -16.99 -6.37 12.19
N GLU A 590 -17.13 -6.80 10.93
CA GLU A 590 -16.38 -6.26 9.78
C GLU A 590 -16.95 -4.94 9.22
N GLY A 591 -17.73 -4.22 10.02
CA GLY A 591 -18.06 -2.83 9.73
C GLY A 591 -19.05 -2.58 8.57
N GLY A 592 -18.94 -1.40 7.96
CA GLY A 592 -19.84 -0.93 6.90
C GLY A 592 -19.65 -1.70 5.59
N GLU A 593 -18.51 -1.54 4.94
CA GLU A 593 -18.31 -1.99 3.56
C GLU A 593 -18.30 -3.52 3.42
N TYR A 594 -17.59 -4.23 4.30
CA TYR A 594 -17.37 -5.67 4.18
C TYR A 594 -18.60 -6.51 4.48
N VAL A 595 -19.59 -5.97 5.19
CA VAL A 595 -20.91 -6.60 5.29
C VAL A 595 -21.60 -6.68 3.93
N GLY A 596 -21.49 -5.65 3.08
CA GLY A 596 -22.13 -5.62 1.75
C GLY A 596 -21.50 -6.60 0.74
N ILE A 597 -20.21 -6.89 0.87
CA ILE A 597 -19.46 -7.82 -0.01
C ILE A 597 -19.11 -9.16 0.63
N GLY A 598 -19.57 -9.38 1.86
CA GLY A 598 -19.28 -10.56 2.68
C GLY A 598 -20.57 -11.20 3.19
N ILE A 599 -20.74 -11.21 4.51
CA ILE A 599 -21.84 -11.89 5.20
C ILE A 599 -23.24 -11.47 4.72
N GLY A 600 -23.41 -10.23 4.25
CA GLY A 600 -24.68 -9.72 3.69
C GLY A 600 -25.06 -10.34 2.34
N GLN A 601 -24.25 -11.26 1.81
CA GLN A 601 -24.54 -12.11 0.65
C GLN A 601 -24.61 -13.60 1.03
N ALA A 602 -24.60 -13.92 2.32
CA ALA A 602 -24.57 -15.28 2.84
C ALA A 602 -25.67 -15.55 3.87
N VAL A 603 -26.03 -14.53 4.66
CA VAL A 603 -26.95 -14.63 5.80
C VAL A 603 -28.35 -15.11 5.42
N TYR A 604 -28.81 -14.87 4.20
CA TYR A 604 -30.03 -15.49 3.67
C TYR A 604 -29.72 -16.71 2.81
N GLN A 605 -28.70 -16.64 1.95
CA GLN A 605 -28.43 -17.69 0.97
C GLN A 605 -28.12 -19.05 1.62
N LEU A 606 -27.30 -19.07 2.67
CA LEU A 606 -26.90 -20.32 3.34
C LEU A 606 -28.09 -20.95 4.07
N PRO A 607 -28.83 -20.25 4.96
CA PRO A 607 -30.00 -20.84 5.60
C PRO A 607 -31.10 -21.24 4.62
N ALA A 608 -31.32 -20.48 3.54
CA ALA A 608 -32.31 -20.82 2.53
C ALA A 608 -31.95 -22.12 1.77
N MET A 609 -30.69 -22.28 1.37
CA MET A 609 -30.21 -23.52 0.76
C MET A 609 -30.31 -24.69 1.73
N TRP A 610 -29.89 -24.50 2.98
CA TRP A 610 -29.96 -25.51 4.02
C TRP A 610 -31.40 -25.95 4.28
N ARG A 611 -32.31 -25.02 4.56
CA ARG A 611 -33.74 -25.26 4.78
C ARG A 611 -34.37 -26.03 3.62
N ARG A 612 -34.05 -25.65 2.38
CA ARG A 612 -34.60 -26.33 1.20
C ARG A 612 -34.12 -27.78 1.07
N ALA A 613 -32.87 -28.05 1.43
CA ALA A 613 -32.28 -29.38 1.32
C ALA A 613 -32.62 -30.29 2.49
N THR A 614 -32.74 -29.76 3.71
CA THR A 614 -32.80 -30.56 4.95
C THR A 614 -34.13 -30.43 5.71
N GLY A 615 -34.91 -29.39 5.42
CA GLY A 615 -36.11 -29.02 6.18
C GLY A 615 -35.84 -28.25 7.47
N GLU A 616 -34.58 -28.07 7.88
CA GLU A 616 -34.25 -27.31 9.10
C GLU A 616 -34.43 -25.79 8.88
N ASP A 617 -35.32 -25.17 9.63
CA ASP A 617 -35.62 -23.74 9.51
C ASP A 617 -34.84 -22.89 10.51
N LEU A 618 -33.65 -22.46 10.08
CA LEU A 618 -32.80 -21.58 10.89
C LEU A 618 -33.33 -20.13 10.96
N PHE A 619 -34.21 -19.69 10.05
CA PHE A 619 -34.80 -18.35 10.17
C PHE A 619 -35.74 -18.27 11.37
N ALA A 620 -36.39 -19.38 11.72
CA ALA A 620 -37.27 -19.50 12.88
C ALA A 620 -36.51 -19.76 14.18
N THR A 621 -35.40 -20.51 14.14
CA THR A 621 -34.69 -20.97 15.36
C THR A 621 -33.49 -20.12 15.76
N GLU A 622 -32.89 -19.35 14.84
CA GLU A 622 -31.70 -18.53 15.11
C GLU A 622 -32.06 -17.04 15.24
N PRO A 623 -32.19 -16.49 16.46
CA PRO A 623 -32.55 -15.07 16.65
C PRO A 623 -31.50 -14.12 16.04
N ALA A 624 -30.25 -14.56 15.99
CA ALA A 624 -29.13 -13.89 15.32
C ALA A 624 -29.47 -13.42 13.89
N ILE A 625 -30.18 -14.24 13.10
CA ILE A 625 -30.51 -13.94 11.71
C ILE A 625 -31.56 -12.82 11.63
N ARG A 626 -32.56 -12.85 12.51
CA ARG A 626 -33.56 -11.77 12.63
C ARG A 626 -32.93 -10.47 13.08
N GLY A 627 -32.05 -10.55 14.07
CA GLY A 627 -31.29 -9.39 14.56
C GLY A 627 -30.36 -8.82 13.50
N PHE A 628 -29.78 -9.66 12.64
CA PHE A 628 -28.94 -9.20 11.54
C PHE A 628 -29.71 -8.30 10.55
N LEU A 629 -30.99 -8.61 10.29
CA LEU A 629 -31.85 -7.71 9.50
C LEU A 629 -32.00 -6.34 10.17
N ASP A 630 -32.14 -6.28 11.49
CA ASP A 630 -32.15 -5.00 12.20
C ASP A 630 -30.80 -4.29 12.04
N PHE A 631 -29.69 -5.01 12.19
CA PHE A 631 -28.36 -4.44 12.01
C PHE A 631 -28.19 -3.79 10.63
N LEU A 632 -28.67 -4.43 9.56
CA LEU A 632 -28.64 -3.87 8.19
C LEU A 632 -29.40 -2.55 8.05
N VAL A 633 -30.39 -2.29 8.90
CA VAL A 633 -31.21 -1.08 8.89
C VAL A 633 -30.65 0.01 9.81
N TYR A 634 -30.36 -0.32 11.07
CA TYR A 634 -29.90 0.67 12.07
C TYR A 634 -28.56 1.28 11.71
N ARG A 635 -27.72 0.55 10.96
CA ARG A 635 -26.42 1.04 10.51
C ARG A 635 -26.47 2.08 9.38
N ILE A 636 -27.65 2.39 8.84
CA ILE A 636 -27.81 3.41 7.79
C ILE A 636 -27.94 4.76 8.46
N ARG A 637 -26.97 5.65 8.29
CA ARG A 637 -26.97 7.03 8.80
C ARG A 637 -28.09 7.87 8.17
N PRO A 638 -28.44 9.02 8.79
CA PRO A 638 -29.47 9.92 8.25
C PRO A 638 -29.16 10.48 6.85
N ASP A 639 -27.89 10.54 6.45
CA ASP A 639 -27.47 10.91 5.09
C ASP A 639 -27.58 9.78 4.05
N GLY A 640 -28.07 8.59 4.46
CA GLY A 640 -28.22 7.41 3.61
C GLY A 640 -26.96 6.56 3.48
N THR A 641 -25.83 6.97 4.09
CA THR A 641 -24.58 6.20 4.06
C THR A 641 -24.49 5.22 5.23
N GLN A 642 -23.54 4.28 5.21
CA GLN A 642 -23.36 3.26 6.27
C GLN A 642 -22.57 3.80 7.47
N ILE A 643 -22.67 3.19 8.64
CA ILE A 643 -21.79 3.47 9.80
C ILE A 643 -20.30 3.47 9.42
N ARG A 644 -19.51 4.32 10.09
CA ARG A 644 -18.06 4.44 9.91
C ARG A 644 -17.36 3.54 10.94
N TRP A 645 -17.43 2.24 10.73
CA TRP A 645 -16.74 1.24 11.55
C TRP A 645 -16.01 0.25 10.65
N GLY A 646 -14.82 -0.17 11.09
CA GLY A 646 -13.95 -1.08 10.34
C GLY A 646 -13.40 -0.51 9.04
N ASP A 647 -12.74 -1.38 8.26
CA ASP A 647 -12.14 -0.98 6.99
C ASP A 647 -13.21 -0.63 5.95
N ALA A 648 -13.11 0.57 5.37
CA ALA A 648 -13.98 0.99 4.27
C ALA A 648 -13.38 2.14 3.45
N ALA A 649 -13.53 2.03 2.13
CA ALA A 649 -13.37 3.10 1.16
C ALA A 649 -14.73 3.59 0.61
N TYR A 650 -15.78 2.75 0.67
CA TYR A 650 -17.11 3.02 0.13
C TYR A 650 -18.19 2.76 1.18
N PHE A 651 -18.93 3.80 1.55
CA PHE A 651 -19.96 3.75 2.60
C PHE A 651 -21.39 3.74 2.05
N ASP A 652 -21.59 3.30 0.81
CA ASP A 652 -22.86 3.26 0.11
C ASP A 652 -23.24 1.85 -0.39
N ARG A 653 -22.43 0.83 -0.03
CA ARG A 653 -22.71 -0.56 -0.42
C ARG A 653 -23.91 -1.13 0.34
N ASP A 654 -24.93 -1.53 -0.43
CA ASP A 654 -26.08 -2.27 0.08
C ASP A 654 -25.72 -3.74 0.38
N ALA A 655 -26.48 -4.36 1.29
CA ALA A 655 -26.39 -5.79 1.58
C ALA A 655 -27.50 -6.54 0.82
N PRO A 656 -27.17 -7.34 -0.20
CA PRO A 656 -28.18 -7.99 -1.06
C PRO A 656 -29.22 -8.81 -0.31
N ASP A 657 -28.82 -9.49 0.78
CA ASP A 657 -29.71 -10.35 1.55
C ASP A 657 -30.70 -9.59 2.46
N ARG A 658 -30.66 -8.24 2.51
CA ARG A 658 -31.64 -7.42 3.24
C ARG A 658 -33.06 -7.66 2.76
N ILE A 659 -33.29 -7.63 1.43
CA ILE A 659 -34.60 -7.78 0.83
C ILE A 659 -35.23 -9.16 1.09
N PRO A 660 -34.55 -10.29 0.82
CA PRO A 660 -35.14 -11.60 1.10
C PRO A 660 -35.39 -11.83 2.60
N LEU A 661 -34.52 -11.34 3.50
CA LEU A 661 -34.77 -11.36 4.95
C LEU A 661 -35.99 -10.52 5.35
N ALA A 662 -36.15 -9.33 4.76
CA ALA A 662 -37.31 -8.49 5.03
C ALA A 662 -38.61 -9.15 4.56
N ILE A 663 -38.58 -9.93 3.48
CA ILE A 663 -39.73 -10.74 3.04
C ILE A 663 -39.99 -11.89 4.03
N GLU A 664 -38.95 -12.63 4.42
CA GLU A 664 -39.03 -13.76 5.37
C GLU A 664 -39.69 -13.33 6.69
N TYR A 665 -39.25 -12.19 7.24
CA TYR A 665 -39.76 -11.66 8.51
C TYR A 665 -40.92 -10.66 8.36
N ARG A 666 -41.44 -10.47 7.14
CA ARG A 666 -42.52 -9.50 6.83
C ARG A 666 -42.23 -8.08 7.34
N ASP A 667 -40.97 -7.68 7.33
CA ASP A 667 -40.50 -6.42 7.90
C ASP A 667 -40.59 -5.28 6.87
N ARG A 668 -41.69 -4.53 6.93
CA ARG A 668 -41.99 -3.42 6.01
C ARG A 668 -40.94 -2.32 6.04
N GLY A 669 -40.43 -1.96 7.22
CA GLY A 669 -39.42 -0.91 7.37
C GLY A 669 -38.07 -1.30 6.74
N ALA A 670 -37.60 -2.53 6.97
CA ALA A 670 -36.38 -3.03 6.35
C ALA A 670 -36.52 -3.21 4.83
N TYR A 671 -37.70 -3.64 4.37
CA TYR A 671 -38.01 -3.81 2.97
C TYR A 671 -37.95 -2.48 2.20
N SER A 672 -38.47 -1.41 2.80
CA SER A 672 -38.61 -0.10 2.17
C SER A 672 -37.41 0.84 2.30
N THR A 673 -36.38 0.49 3.07
CA THR A 673 -35.23 1.37 3.34
C THR A 673 -34.01 0.99 2.50
N PRO A 674 -33.40 1.90 1.71
CA PRO A 674 -33.74 3.32 1.56
C PRO A 674 -34.87 3.58 0.55
N ALA A 675 -35.23 2.58 -0.26
CA ALA A 675 -36.35 2.64 -1.20
C ALA A 675 -36.94 1.26 -1.42
N CYS A 676 -38.22 1.21 -1.81
CA CYS A 676 -38.88 -0.05 -2.14
C CYS A 676 -38.23 -0.69 -3.39
N PRO A 677 -37.96 -2.01 -3.35
CA PRO A 677 -37.43 -2.72 -4.50
C PRO A 677 -38.47 -2.78 -5.63
N SER A 678 -37.99 -2.98 -6.87
CA SER A 678 -38.90 -3.23 -8.00
C SER A 678 -39.77 -4.47 -7.72
N PRO A 679 -41.08 -4.43 -7.98
CA PRO A 679 -42.00 -5.49 -7.61
C PRO A 679 -41.80 -6.75 -8.45
N TYR A 680 -42.16 -7.89 -7.87
CA TYR A 680 -42.18 -9.21 -8.50
C TYR A 680 -40.86 -9.59 -9.18
N ARG A 681 -39.74 -9.47 -8.48
CA ARG A 681 -38.41 -9.89 -8.92
C ARG A 681 -37.80 -10.87 -7.91
N PRO A 682 -36.96 -11.83 -8.35
CA PRO A 682 -36.23 -12.69 -7.42
C PRO A 682 -35.35 -11.84 -6.51
N SER A 683 -35.39 -12.13 -5.21
CA SER A 683 -34.71 -11.32 -4.19
C SER A 683 -33.32 -11.84 -3.80
N SER A 684 -32.98 -13.07 -4.17
CA SER A 684 -31.68 -13.69 -3.82
C SER A 684 -31.25 -14.75 -4.83
N TRP A 685 -29.95 -15.05 -4.83
CA TRP A 685 -29.39 -16.27 -5.43
C TRP A 685 -29.45 -17.46 -4.43
N PRO A 686 -29.57 -18.73 -4.88
CA PRO A 686 -29.92 -19.13 -6.25
C PRO A 686 -31.38 -18.81 -6.57
N TRP A 687 -32.23 -18.75 -5.55
CA TRP A 687 -33.57 -18.18 -5.60
C TRP A 687 -33.97 -17.63 -4.23
N GLY A 688 -34.57 -16.44 -4.21
CA GLY A 688 -35.28 -15.88 -3.06
C GLY A 688 -36.71 -15.54 -3.47
N PRO A 689 -37.64 -15.41 -2.51
CA PRO A 689 -39.04 -15.10 -2.80
C PRO A 689 -39.16 -13.85 -3.67
N LEU A 690 -40.16 -13.81 -4.53
CA LEU A 690 -40.41 -12.61 -5.33
C LEU A 690 -40.67 -11.40 -4.44
N THR A 691 -40.08 -10.25 -4.80
CA THR A 691 -40.34 -8.98 -4.11
C THR A 691 -41.84 -8.69 -4.11
N ASP A 692 -42.36 -8.44 -2.91
CA ASP A 692 -43.79 -8.24 -2.68
C ASP A 692 -44.13 -6.75 -2.49
N PRO A 693 -44.78 -6.06 -3.45
CA PRO A 693 -45.14 -4.65 -3.30
C PRO A 693 -46.07 -4.39 -2.10
N ALA A 694 -46.77 -5.40 -1.58
CA ALA A 694 -47.60 -5.25 -0.39
C ALA A 694 -46.79 -4.92 0.89
N LEU A 695 -45.49 -5.21 0.89
CA LEU A 695 -44.57 -4.85 1.97
C LEU A 695 -43.97 -3.44 1.81
N CYS A 696 -44.19 -2.77 0.68
CA CYS A 696 -43.67 -1.43 0.45
C CYS A 696 -44.43 -0.41 1.31
N ASP A 697 -43.73 0.11 2.31
CA ASP A 697 -44.22 1.13 3.23
C ASP A 697 -43.04 1.98 3.75
N PRO A 698 -42.69 3.08 3.05
CA PRO A 698 -41.59 3.94 3.46
C PRO A 698 -41.74 4.51 4.88
N GLU A 699 -42.96 4.66 5.38
CA GLU A 699 -43.22 5.23 6.70
C GLU A 699 -43.05 4.20 7.83
N ALA A 700 -43.13 2.90 7.52
CA ALA A 700 -42.99 1.83 8.52
C ALA A 700 -41.66 1.87 9.28
N ILE A 701 -40.62 2.49 8.71
CA ILE A 701 -39.33 2.67 9.39
C ILE A 701 -39.45 3.55 10.64
N ARG A 702 -40.36 4.53 10.65
CA ARG A 702 -40.55 5.47 11.76
C ARG A 702 -41.05 4.79 13.04
N ASN A 703 -41.68 3.63 12.91
CA ASN A 703 -42.21 2.86 14.04
C ASN A 703 -41.12 2.02 14.75
N ARG A 704 -39.88 2.01 14.23
CA ARG A 704 -38.80 1.26 14.85
C ARG A 704 -38.27 2.00 16.09
N PRO A 705 -37.82 1.26 17.12
CA PRO A 705 -37.11 1.83 18.25
C PRO A 705 -35.96 2.76 17.80
N LEU A 706 -35.73 3.79 18.60
CA LEU A 706 -34.71 4.80 18.32
C LEU A 706 -33.31 4.36 18.76
N GLN A 707 -33.22 3.24 19.46
CA GLN A 707 -31.95 2.67 19.91
C GLN A 707 -31.96 1.15 19.76
N ARG A 708 -30.78 0.59 19.52
CA ARG A 708 -30.56 -0.86 19.43
C ARG A 708 -29.16 -1.19 19.90
N LEU A 709 -29.07 -2.14 20.83
CA LEU A 709 -27.81 -2.77 21.22
C LEU A 709 -27.63 -4.09 20.45
N PHE A 710 -26.59 -4.15 19.63
CA PHE A 710 -26.10 -5.36 18.99
C PHE A 710 -25.14 -6.05 19.97
N ASP A 711 -25.69 -6.97 20.76
CA ASP A 711 -25.08 -7.54 21.96
C ASP A 711 -23.82 -8.35 21.67
N GLY A 712 -23.81 -9.15 20.60
CA GLY A 712 -22.65 -9.97 20.24
C GLY A 712 -21.38 -9.16 19.94
N ILE A 713 -21.51 -8.01 19.27
CA ILE A 713 -20.39 -7.11 18.95
C ILE A 713 -20.26 -5.91 19.91
N GLY A 714 -21.12 -5.82 20.93
CA GLY A 714 -21.15 -4.70 21.87
C GLY A 714 -21.36 -3.33 21.21
N LEU A 715 -22.17 -3.25 20.14
CA LEU A 715 -22.40 -2.00 19.41
C LEU A 715 -23.79 -1.42 19.74
N LEU A 716 -23.81 -0.28 20.40
CA LEU A 716 -25.01 0.55 20.56
C LEU A 716 -25.15 1.49 19.35
N VAL A 717 -26.33 1.50 18.76
CA VAL A 717 -26.75 2.50 17.79
C VAL A 717 -27.95 3.24 18.35
N ALA A 718 -27.87 4.57 18.41
CA ALA A 718 -28.94 5.43 18.90
C ALA A 718 -29.20 6.59 17.93
N ARG A 719 -30.45 7.04 17.86
CA ARG A 719 -30.87 8.14 16.99
C ARG A 719 -32.02 8.93 17.61
N SER A 720 -32.18 10.19 17.21
CA SER A 720 -33.30 11.03 17.70
C SER A 720 -34.60 10.79 16.93
N SER A 721 -34.51 10.36 15.68
CA SER A 721 -35.63 9.98 14.82
C SER A 721 -35.11 9.14 13.64
N TRP A 722 -36.00 8.72 12.73
CA TRP A 722 -35.63 8.10 11.45
C TRP A 722 -35.54 9.11 10.29
N ASP A 723 -35.68 10.40 10.58
CA ASP A 723 -35.59 11.48 9.59
C ASP A 723 -34.15 11.77 9.18
N ARG A 724 -34.00 12.46 8.03
CA ARG A 724 -32.68 12.82 7.47
C ARG A 724 -31.90 13.81 8.33
N ASP A 725 -32.58 14.57 9.19
CA ASP A 725 -31.97 15.52 10.11
C ASP A 725 -31.71 14.90 11.49
N ALA A 726 -31.95 13.60 11.71
CA ALA A 726 -31.76 12.97 13.00
C ALA A 726 -30.33 13.12 13.53
N THR A 727 -30.21 13.28 14.86
CA THR A 727 -28.96 13.01 15.56
C THR A 727 -28.73 11.50 15.51
N PHE A 728 -27.54 11.07 15.14
CA PHE A 728 -27.17 9.65 15.07
C PHE A 728 -25.87 9.42 15.83
N LEU A 729 -25.90 8.49 16.78
CA LEU A 729 -24.80 8.13 17.66
C LEU A 729 -24.53 6.63 17.57
N THR A 730 -23.26 6.27 17.58
CA THR A 730 -22.83 4.89 17.79
C THR A 730 -21.82 4.83 18.92
N PHE A 731 -21.89 3.80 19.74
CA PHE A 731 -20.90 3.50 20.77
C PHE A 731 -20.57 2.01 20.72
N LYS A 732 -19.29 1.64 20.79
CA LYS A 732 -18.85 0.25 20.65
C LYS A 732 -18.00 -0.15 21.85
N ALA A 733 -18.33 -1.24 22.53
CA ALA A 733 -17.49 -1.89 23.52
C ALA A 733 -17.84 -3.39 23.61
N GLY A 734 -17.05 -4.21 22.94
CA GLY A 734 -17.23 -5.66 22.87
C GLY A 734 -15.92 -6.38 22.56
N ASP A 735 -16.05 -7.63 22.13
CA ASP A 735 -14.94 -8.45 21.67
C ASP A 735 -14.41 -7.99 20.30
N ASN A 736 -13.13 -8.24 20.03
CA ASN A 736 -12.54 -8.14 18.71
C ASN A 736 -12.58 -9.52 18.05
N PHE A 737 -13.20 -9.61 16.89
CA PHE A 737 -13.43 -10.87 16.18
C PHE A 737 -12.48 -11.06 14.98
N TRP A 738 -11.29 -10.44 15.01
CA TRP A 738 -10.32 -10.46 13.92
C TRP A 738 -10.83 -9.75 12.65
N SER A 739 -10.17 -10.00 11.52
CA SER A 739 -10.49 -9.46 10.19
C SER A 739 -10.46 -7.93 10.14
N HIS A 740 -11.36 -7.31 9.37
CA HIS A 740 -11.48 -5.87 9.12
C HIS A 740 -12.02 -5.04 10.29
N SER A 741 -11.97 -5.55 11.53
CA SER A 741 -12.34 -4.81 12.75
C SER A 741 -11.17 -3.96 13.22
N HIS A 742 -11.38 -2.69 13.56
CA HIS A 742 -10.33 -1.81 14.10
C HIS A 742 -10.09 -2.00 15.62
N LEU A 743 -9.10 -1.28 16.16
CA LEU A 743 -8.77 -1.22 17.58
C LEU A 743 -9.56 -0.09 18.27
N ASP A 744 -10.89 -0.21 18.21
CA ASP A 744 -11.84 0.89 18.37
C ASP A 744 -12.84 0.68 19.54
N GLN A 745 -12.52 -0.22 20.48
CA GLN A 745 -13.38 -0.48 21.64
C GLN A 745 -13.38 0.69 22.63
N GLY A 746 -14.56 1.05 23.12
CA GLY A 746 -14.79 2.28 23.89
C GLY A 746 -14.98 3.53 23.02
N ALA A 747 -14.95 3.42 21.69
CA ALA A 747 -15.14 4.57 20.82
C ALA A 747 -16.62 4.92 20.59
N PHE A 748 -16.87 6.19 20.29
CA PHE A 748 -18.16 6.67 19.80
C PHE A 748 -18.04 7.47 18.49
N THR A 749 -19.15 7.55 17.75
CA THR A 749 -19.30 8.50 16.64
C THR A 749 -20.59 9.32 16.81
N LEU A 750 -20.60 10.55 16.30
CA LEU A 750 -21.74 11.45 16.36
C LEU A 750 -21.96 12.14 15.01
N PHE A 751 -23.20 12.12 14.52
CA PHE A 751 -23.63 12.77 13.30
C PHE A 751 -24.90 13.60 13.53
N LYS A 752 -24.93 14.82 12.98
CA LYS A 752 -26.13 15.68 12.93
C LYS A 752 -25.97 16.67 11.78
N GLY A 753 -26.62 16.39 10.64
CA GLY A 753 -26.46 17.14 9.38
C GLY A 753 -25.09 16.97 8.70
N ALA A 754 -24.02 16.82 9.49
CA ALA A 754 -22.67 16.48 9.08
C ALA A 754 -22.01 15.55 10.15
N PRO A 755 -20.92 14.85 9.81
CA PRO A 755 -20.12 14.12 10.80
C PRO A 755 -19.50 15.09 11.80
N LEU A 756 -19.74 14.89 13.11
CA LEU A 756 -19.25 15.76 14.18
C LEU A 756 -18.10 15.11 14.96
N ALA A 757 -18.36 13.95 15.58
CA ALA A 757 -17.33 13.10 16.17
C ALA A 757 -17.14 11.90 15.24
N ILE A 758 -16.00 11.85 14.56
CA ILE A 758 -15.77 10.93 13.45
C ILE A 758 -14.91 9.74 13.87
N ASP A 759 -15.13 8.59 13.24
CA ASP A 759 -14.08 7.57 13.08
C ASP A 759 -13.17 8.07 11.95
N SER A 760 -11.90 8.37 12.28
CA SER A 760 -11.05 9.20 11.43
C SER A 760 -10.11 8.40 10.53
N GLY A 761 -9.68 9.06 9.46
CA GLY A 761 -8.76 8.50 8.48
C GLY A 761 -9.45 7.69 7.38
N LEU A 762 -8.68 7.41 6.33
CA LEU A 762 -9.15 6.70 5.15
C LEU A 762 -8.42 5.36 5.08
N TYR A 763 -9.13 4.26 4.76
CA TYR A 763 -8.55 2.93 4.59
C TYR A 763 -7.30 2.88 3.69
N GLY A 764 -7.12 3.89 2.82
CA GLY A 764 -5.92 4.09 2.00
C GLY A 764 -5.91 3.21 0.75
N PRO A 765 -4.93 3.37 -0.16
CA PRO A 765 -4.97 2.69 -1.46
C PRO A 765 -4.79 1.17 -1.37
N ARG A 766 -4.31 0.64 -0.24
CA ARG A 766 -4.13 -0.80 -0.01
C ARG A 766 -4.24 -1.18 1.47
N TYR A 767 -4.78 -2.36 1.71
CA TYR A 767 -4.74 -3.04 3.01
C TYR A 767 -3.30 -3.20 3.52
N GLY A 768 -3.07 -2.93 4.80
CA GLY A 768 -1.74 -2.99 5.40
C GLY A 768 -0.79 -1.85 5.04
N ALA A 769 -1.26 -0.76 4.42
CA ALA A 769 -0.45 0.45 4.20
C ALA A 769 0.01 1.10 5.53
N ASP A 770 0.96 2.04 5.47
CA ASP A 770 1.45 2.76 6.67
C ASP A 770 0.37 3.57 7.36
N HIS A 771 -0.42 4.33 6.61
CA HIS A 771 -1.56 5.05 7.17
C HIS A 771 -2.58 4.10 7.79
N HIS A 772 -2.82 2.94 7.17
CA HIS A 772 -3.73 1.94 7.71
C HIS A 772 -3.19 1.41 9.06
N MET A 773 -1.99 0.83 9.09
CA MET A 773 -1.47 0.16 10.29
C MET A 773 -0.97 1.09 11.39
N ASN A 774 -0.62 2.35 11.09
CA ASN A 774 -0.14 3.30 12.10
C ASN A 774 -1.18 4.34 12.51
N TYR A 775 -2.35 4.38 11.86
CA TYR A 775 -3.38 5.36 12.16
C TYR A 775 -4.79 4.76 12.08
N THR A 776 -5.35 4.42 10.91
CA THR A 776 -6.79 4.09 10.84
C THR A 776 -7.19 2.83 11.57
N TYR A 777 -6.31 1.83 11.61
CA TYR A 777 -6.54 0.61 12.39
C TYR A 777 -6.39 0.87 13.90
N GLN A 778 -5.61 1.89 14.26
CA GLN A 778 -5.15 2.16 15.62
C GLN A 778 -6.16 3.01 16.41
N SER A 779 -6.15 2.84 17.73
CA SER A 779 -7.10 3.51 18.64
C SER A 779 -7.04 5.03 18.57
N VAL A 780 -5.87 5.63 18.26
CA VAL A 780 -5.72 7.08 18.07
C VAL A 780 -6.59 7.67 16.96
N ALA A 781 -7.06 6.88 16.01
CA ALA A 781 -7.98 7.35 14.97
C ALA A 781 -9.43 7.46 15.45
N HIS A 782 -9.75 6.98 16.67
CA HIS A 782 -11.11 6.84 17.18
C HIS A 782 -11.36 7.76 18.39
N ASN A 783 -12.63 8.11 18.65
CA ASN A 783 -13.02 8.90 19.82
C ASN A 783 -13.07 8.03 21.07
N LEU A 784 -11.90 7.66 21.61
CA LEU A 784 -11.71 6.83 22.80
C LEU A 784 -10.57 7.36 23.67
N ILE A 785 -10.26 6.65 24.75
CA ILE A 785 -9.14 6.95 25.66
C ILE A 785 -7.92 6.10 25.29
N THR A 786 -6.74 6.73 25.22
CA THR A 786 -5.44 6.05 25.10
C THR A 786 -4.63 6.20 26.39
N VAL A 787 -3.83 5.20 26.73
CA VAL A 787 -2.89 5.18 27.85
C VAL A 787 -1.54 4.73 27.31
N THR A 788 -0.62 5.68 27.16
CA THR A 788 0.69 5.40 26.59
C THR A 788 1.61 4.75 27.62
N ASP A 789 1.92 3.47 27.40
CA ASP A 789 3.12 2.84 27.96
C ASP A 789 4.32 3.11 27.02
N PRO A 790 5.31 3.95 27.39
CA PRO A 790 6.47 4.24 26.54
C PRO A 790 7.33 3.02 26.19
N ALA A 791 7.18 1.91 26.94
CA ALA A 791 7.86 0.66 26.69
C ALA A 791 7.17 -0.19 25.60
N ASP A 792 5.91 0.07 25.24
CA ASP A 792 5.27 -0.61 24.12
C ASP A 792 5.93 -0.19 22.79
N ARG A 793 6.82 -1.05 22.33
CA ARG A 793 7.58 -0.93 21.09
C ARG A 793 7.42 -2.18 20.23
N THR A 794 6.46 -3.04 20.57
CA THR A 794 6.28 -4.36 19.95
C THR A 794 6.11 -4.17 18.45
N PRO A 795 6.96 -4.70 17.56
CA PRO A 795 6.70 -4.63 16.13
C PRO A 795 5.63 -5.65 15.71
N THR A 796 5.01 -5.45 14.55
CA THR A 796 4.30 -6.56 13.91
C THR A 796 5.27 -7.64 13.47
N PRO A 797 4.96 -8.93 13.70
CA PRO A 797 5.79 -10.02 13.22
C PRO A 797 5.94 -9.99 11.70
N PRO A 798 7.04 -10.56 11.19
CA PRO A 798 7.29 -10.62 9.76
C PRO A 798 6.26 -11.53 9.08
N ARG A 799 5.69 -11.08 7.95
CA ARG A 799 4.66 -11.84 7.21
C ARG A 799 5.22 -13.08 6.51
N ARG A 800 6.54 -13.13 6.28
CA ARG A 800 7.27 -14.31 5.78
C ARG A 800 8.50 -14.51 6.63
N GLN A 801 9.00 -15.74 6.67
CA GLN A 801 10.18 -16.15 7.45
C GLN A 801 11.46 -15.33 7.15
N ARG A 802 11.49 -14.57 6.04
CA ARG A 802 12.60 -13.70 5.62
C ARG A 802 12.32 -12.19 5.76
N ASP A 803 11.11 -11.79 6.14
CA ASP A 803 10.76 -10.38 6.33
C ASP A 803 11.30 -9.92 7.70
N LYS A 804 11.50 -8.61 7.88
CA LYS A 804 11.76 -8.03 9.22
C LYS A 804 10.44 -7.70 9.91
N PRO A 805 10.36 -7.79 11.24
CA PRO A 805 9.24 -7.24 11.99
C PRO A 805 9.04 -5.77 11.62
N ARG A 806 7.80 -5.36 11.33
CA ARG A 806 7.49 -3.98 10.97
C ARG A 806 7.24 -3.18 12.24
N GLU A 807 7.97 -2.09 12.43
CA GLU A 807 7.70 -1.13 13.49
C GLU A 807 6.33 -0.47 13.27
N ILE A 808 5.62 -0.31 14.38
CA ILE A 808 4.30 0.32 14.42
C ILE A 808 4.34 1.39 15.49
N ALA A 809 3.78 2.55 15.17
CA ALA A 809 3.67 3.65 16.10
C ALA A 809 2.96 3.20 17.40
N ASN A 810 3.55 3.55 18.54
CA ASN A 810 2.87 3.47 19.82
C ASN A 810 1.89 4.65 19.89
N ASP A 811 0.60 4.33 19.80
CA ASP A 811 -0.49 5.29 19.86
C ASP A 811 -1.11 5.37 21.26
N GLY A 812 -0.55 4.63 22.23
CA GLY A 812 -1.13 4.38 23.55
C GLY A 812 -2.45 3.63 23.51
N GLY A 813 -2.76 2.97 22.40
CA GLY A 813 -4.04 2.37 22.13
C GLY A 813 -4.21 0.97 22.69
N GLN A 814 -5.24 0.30 22.17
CA GLN A 814 -5.54 -1.08 22.49
C GLN A 814 -4.51 -2.05 21.92
N ARG A 815 -4.55 -3.27 22.44
CA ARG A 815 -3.75 -4.38 21.94
C ARG A 815 -4.02 -4.64 20.45
N ARG A 816 -2.95 -4.86 19.71
CA ARG A 816 -2.95 -5.11 18.27
C ARG A 816 -3.49 -6.50 17.93
N ILE A 817 -4.76 -6.55 17.55
CA ILE A 817 -5.52 -7.76 17.19
C ILE A 817 -6.13 -7.58 15.80
N GLY A 818 -6.16 -8.66 15.00
CA GLY A 818 -6.78 -8.66 13.68
C GLY A 818 -5.84 -9.00 12.52
N SER A 819 -6.42 -9.07 11.32
CA SER A 819 -5.74 -9.57 10.13
C SER A 819 -4.55 -8.75 9.69
N GLY A 820 -4.42 -7.51 10.17
CA GLY A 820 -3.37 -6.59 9.76
C GLY A 820 -2.02 -6.94 10.38
N TRP A 821 -2.07 -7.47 11.61
CA TRP A 821 -0.94 -7.57 12.52
C TRP A 821 -0.08 -8.81 12.32
N GLY A 822 -0.64 -9.90 11.77
CA GLY A 822 0.11 -11.14 11.52
C GLY A 822 0.57 -11.88 12.78
N ILE A 823 0.05 -11.51 13.95
CA ILE A 823 0.38 -12.10 15.26
C ILE A 823 -0.39 -13.40 15.47
N GLU A 824 -1.65 -13.43 15.06
CA GLU A 824 -2.54 -14.58 15.19
C GLU A 824 -3.32 -14.78 13.88
N SER A 825 -3.58 -16.04 13.50
CA SER A 825 -4.55 -16.34 12.45
C SER A 825 -5.98 -16.20 12.97
N ALA A 826 -6.90 -15.97 12.03
CA ALA A 826 -8.32 -16.02 12.32
C ALA A 826 -8.69 -17.38 12.97
N PRO A 827 -9.47 -17.41 14.06
CA PRO A 827 -9.92 -18.66 14.65
C PRO A 827 -10.78 -19.47 13.67
N LEU A 828 -10.64 -20.79 13.62
CA LEU A 828 -11.44 -21.64 12.71
C LEU A 828 -12.87 -21.87 13.21
N ASP A 829 -13.08 -21.74 14.51
CA ASP A 829 -14.36 -21.94 15.18
C ASP A 829 -14.36 -21.24 16.55
N ARG A 830 -15.49 -21.35 17.23
CA ARG A 830 -15.67 -20.78 18.58
C ARG A 830 -14.72 -21.40 19.60
N GLN A 831 -14.39 -22.68 19.49
CA GLN A 831 -13.53 -23.34 20.47
C GLN A 831 -12.10 -22.76 20.41
N GLU A 832 -11.55 -22.58 19.21
CA GLU A 832 -10.25 -21.93 19.04
C GLU A 832 -10.28 -20.46 19.49
N TRP A 833 -11.39 -19.75 19.25
CA TRP A 833 -11.56 -18.40 19.77
C TRP A 833 -11.52 -18.36 21.30
N GLU A 834 -12.24 -19.26 21.99
CA GLU A 834 -12.28 -19.35 23.46
C GLU A 834 -10.92 -19.75 24.05
N GLN A 835 -10.16 -20.62 23.37
CA GLN A 835 -8.78 -20.95 23.75
C GLN A 835 -7.85 -19.73 23.68
N LYS A 836 -8.18 -18.76 22.82
CA LYS A 836 -7.46 -17.50 22.63
C LYS A 836 -8.22 -16.31 23.18
N ARG A 837 -9.15 -16.54 24.12
CA ARG A 837 -10.06 -15.51 24.64
C ARG A 837 -9.32 -14.29 25.16
N ASP A 838 -8.20 -14.49 25.85
CA ASP A 838 -7.42 -13.38 26.40
C ASP A 838 -6.89 -12.43 25.33
N ILE A 839 -6.72 -12.91 24.09
CA ILE A 839 -6.32 -12.10 22.92
C ILE A 839 -7.51 -11.35 22.37
N TYR A 840 -8.64 -12.03 22.16
CA TYR A 840 -9.78 -11.48 21.43
C TYR A 840 -10.78 -10.71 22.29
N HIS A 841 -10.78 -10.96 23.60
CA HIS A 841 -11.61 -10.23 24.55
C HIS A 841 -11.03 -8.84 24.80
N THR A 842 -11.76 -7.82 24.34
CA THR A 842 -11.30 -6.43 24.36
C THR A 842 -12.18 -5.48 25.16
N GLY A 843 -13.41 -5.89 25.48
CA GLY A 843 -14.34 -5.09 26.26
C GLY A 843 -15.71 -5.74 26.31
N ARG A 844 -16.60 -5.13 27.09
CA ARG A 844 -18.02 -5.48 27.12
C ARG A 844 -18.84 -4.30 27.60
N ILE A 845 -20.11 -4.26 27.22
CA ILE A 845 -21.09 -3.36 27.83
C ILE A 845 -21.44 -3.92 29.21
N GLU A 846 -21.06 -3.21 30.28
CA GLU A 846 -21.38 -3.60 31.66
C GLU A 846 -22.86 -3.38 31.99
N ARG A 847 -23.44 -2.28 31.50
CA ARG A 847 -24.83 -1.92 31.72
C ARG A 847 -25.38 -1.16 30.53
N TYR A 848 -26.56 -1.56 30.09
CA TYR A 848 -27.38 -0.84 29.12
C TYR A 848 -28.72 -0.56 29.79
N LEU A 849 -29.14 0.71 29.78
CA LEU A 849 -30.42 1.15 30.30
C LEU A 849 -31.25 1.61 29.10
N SER A 850 -32.36 0.93 28.86
CA SER A 850 -33.32 1.33 27.85
C SER A 850 -34.26 2.42 28.40
N ALA A 851 -35.02 3.07 27.52
CA ALA A 851 -36.03 4.05 27.93
C ALA A 851 -37.16 3.44 28.79
N GLU A 852 -37.29 2.12 28.83
CA GLU A 852 -38.21 1.41 29.73
C GLU A 852 -37.58 1.12 31.11
N ASP A 853 -36.24 1.24 31.23
CA ASP A 853 -35.47 1.01 32.45
C ASP A 853 -35.16 2.32 33.23
N LEU A 854 -35.50 3.47 32.65
CA LEU A 854 -35.36 4.83 33.19
C LEU A 854 -36.75 5.40 33.48
#